data_AF-A0AAV5QEQ1-F1
#
_entry.id   AF-A0AAV5QEQ1-F1
#
_cell.length_a   1.000
_cell.length_b   1.000
_cell.length_c   1.000
_cell.angle_alpha   90.00
_cell.angle_beta   90.00
_cell.angle_gamma   90.00
#
_symmetry.space_group_name_H-M   'P 1'
#
loop_
_entity.id
_entity.type
_entity.pdbx_description
1 polymer ?
#
loop_
_entity_poly.entity_id
_entity_poly.type
_entity_poly.pdbx_seq_one_letter_code
_entity_poly.pdbx_strand_id
1 'polypeptide(L)'
;MDYWRQKQYSRNLNIAISELEEQFGKDIFNSFPEVAKDGLIEQQRQILNTEFEQLVKEETIKRKEKAKKISSAILAKGYNFNEEDIGYVKTYHKFKSVSLGFQEDSLELSNPNLLLGGRILGFHKEQILGLKDRIHEIIKESYTYTPFEKLPVSYAYFRVFNNDTVVGSTRTQFIHLDKEEEDLNSLCKRFDDLIELFSNQQYHYQYLFSTEQNQCNTVLYFTSLYFPSPKDHTKWGENIDTNLKFSCFQLFTANTDDSDCVQQCGRFLDKNLDAKTLTDITNHFNNHVLIFNLADHIKNIQDIKNFYDLRIDPNSPIKEFNVINPTIKYLLSHNGHIGVMHKLRAQKFTNKFTTFSPLRFRNKTKKITVCFDIECYFDPKVEKDQRHIPYLACGCFILDNKIEFSIQEEGESCVFKIIDTISDIAKDLKIKSIELIAHNGGNYDFHYIISNMYNPAAIKNILMRNNAFISFEFTHNEVNFYVKDSYSFLLCSLANASKAFDVEGGKTDFPHHEIKSREDLEKVFNKWKSVDTIIDSHIEKQKMIITAQHFIRYDSHEESRKLIEWAKDYCMNDVIVLANVWLKFKYTTFDIFGAHIVDQTKTLAGLSFKLFEAFIDPDIKLYHPVKEDYLNIREALIGGRCISENGVHDNVLCLDVKSLYPAAMAYYDQPYGKMFRVKDRNINKLGVYYCKIKANKQHKQEFFPIRYNNKVVYKLDSTIEYEAWYTSIDIDIGLEEGHDIKILHGYEWRSKGKIFKNYIEQVLYKYKLQFENENNQVKRQVIKIIMNSLWGKFAQKWIDNEYTRC
;
A
#
# COMPACT_ATOMS: atom_id res chain seq x y z
N MET A 1 -7.66 17.69 2.73
CA MET A 1 -8.24 18.78 3.54
C MET A 1 -9.46 19.38 2.85
N ASP A 2 -9.49 19.42 1.51
CA ASP A 2 -10.55 20.07 0.74
C ASP A 2 -11.93 19.42 0.84
N TYR A 3 -12.04 18.08 0.87
CA TYR A 3 -13.34 17.41 1.10
C TYR A 3 -13.96 17.76 2.46
N TRP A 4 -13.15 17.75 3.51
CA TRP A 4 -13.58 18.11 4.86
C TRP A 4 -13.91 19.60 4.99
N ARG A 5 -13.11 20.47 4.34
CA ARG A 5 -13.38 21.91 4.29
C ARG A 5 -14.67 22.22 3.52
N GLN A 6 -14.95 21.52 2.42
CA GLN A 6 -16.22 21.65 1.70
C GLN A 6 -17.41 21.16 2.55
N LYS A 7 -17.28 20.00 3.20
CA LYS A 7 -18.33 19.49 4.09
C LYS A 7 -18.58 20.44 5.28
N GLN A 8 -17.52 20.97 5.87
CA GLN A 8 -17.60 21.94 6.95
C GLN A 8 -18.18 23.28 6.48
N TYR A 9 -17.81 23.73 5.28
CA TYR A 9 -18.39 24.93 4.66
C TYR A 9 -19.91 24.79 4.54
N SER A 10 -20.40 23.70 3.94
CA SER A 10 -21.84 23.46 3.78
C SER A 10 -22.55 23.34 5.13
N ARG A 11 -21.90 22.73 6.13
CA ARG A 11 -22.44 22.64 7.49
C ARG A 11 -22.56 24.03 8.13
N ASN A 12 -21.49 24.82 8.11
CA ASN A 12 -21.47 26.16 8.69
C ASN A 12 -22.46 27.09 7.97
N LEU A 13 -22.63 26.93 6.65
CA LEU A 13 -23.62 27.66 5.88
C LEU A 13 -25.05 27.37 6.38
N ASN A 14 -25.39 26.09 6.55
CA ASN A 14 -26.72 25.70 7.03
C ASN A 14 -26.98 26.16 8.48
N ILE A 15 -25.97 26.08 9.34
CA ILE A 15 -26.06 26.57 10.72
C ILE A 15 -26.24 28.09 10.73
N ALA A 16 -25.45 28.83 9.94
CA ALA A 16 -25.57 30.28 9.82
C ALA A 16 -26.98 30.70 9.40
N ILE A 17 -27.57 30.03 8.40
CA ILE A 17 -28.96 30.30 7.98
C ILE A 17 -29.94 30.05 9.13
N SER A 18 -29.79 28.93 9.85
CA SER A 18 -30.68 28.57 10.96
C SER A 18 -30.60 29.56 12.12
N GLU A 19 -29.38 29.96 12.53
CA GLU A 19 -29.16 30.91 13.62
C GLU A 19 -29.71 32.30 13.28
N LEU A 20 -29.58 32.73 12.02
CA LEU A 20 -30.14 34.00 11.56
C LEU A 20 -31.67 33.95 11.45
N GLU A 21 -32.25 32.83 10.99
CA GLU A 21 -33.71 32.62 11.01
C GLU A 21 -34.27 32.66 12.43
N GLU A 22 -33.53 32.12 13.42
CA GLU A 22 -33.90 32.16 14.83
C GLU A 22 -33.75 33.57 15.44
N GLN A 23 -32.64 34.24 15.15
CA GLN A 23 -32.31 35.56 15.69
C GLN A 23 -33.28 36.65 15.23
N PHE A 24 -33.62 36.67 13.94
CA PHE A 24 -34.44 37.72 13.34
C PHE A 24 -35.91 37.30 13.18
N GLY A 25 -36.22 36.01 13.28
CA GLY A 25 -37.49 35.42 12.91
C GLY A 25 -37.55 35.14 11.40
N LYS A 26 -37.99 33.93 11.04
CA LYS A 26 -37.94 33.42 9.65
C LYS A 26 -38.58 34.35 8.62
N ASP A 27 -39.73 34.94 8.93
CA ASP A 27 -40.43 35.83 7.98
C ASP A 27 -39.70 37.17 7.80
N ILE A 28 -39.12 37.70 8.88
CA ILE A 28 -38.35 38.94 8.85
C ILE A 28 -37.01 38.72 8.13
N PHE A 29 -36.30 37.64 8.45
CA PHE A 29 -35.05 37.28 7.79
C PHE A 29 -35.22 37.06 6.29
N ASN A 30 -36.31 36.39 5.88
CA ASN A 30 -36.62 36.19 4.46
C ASN A 30 -37.16 37.46 3.76
N SER A 31 -37.50 38.51 4.50
CA SER A 31 -37.87 39.82 3.94
C SER A 31 -36.68 40.75 3.66
N PHE A 32 -35.47 40.40 4.11
CA PHE A 32 -34.27 41.18 3.84
C PHE A 32 -33.90 41.17 2.35
N PRO A 33 -33.31 42.26 1.81
CA PRO A 33 -32.75 42.24 0.46
C PRO A 33 -31.69 41.14 0.32
N GLU A 34 -31.66 40.44 -0.82
CA GLU A 34 -30.78 39.27 -1.03
C GLU A 34 -29.31 39.57 -0.71
N VAL A 35 -28.81 40.74 -1.11
CA VAL A 35 -27.43 41.18 -0.83
C VAL A 35 -27.15 41.30 0.67
N ALA A 36 -28.13 41.79 1.44
CA ALA A 36 -28.01 41.90 2.89
C ALA A 36 -28.10 40.52 3.56
N LYS A 37 -28.96 39.64 3.05
CA LYS A 37 -29.11 38.26 3.51
C LYS A 37 -27.82 37.47 3.28
N ASP A 38 -27.25 37.53 2.09
CA ASP A 38 -25.98 36.89 1.74
C ASP A 38 -24.83 37.43 2.60
N GLY A 39 -24.77 38.74 2.82
CA GLY A 39 -23.78 39.36 3.69
C GLY A 39 -23.85 38.88 5.14
N LEU A 40 -25.06 38.80 5.71
CA LEU A 40 -25.28 38.27 7.06
C LEU A 40 -24.96 36.78 7.17
N ILE A 41 -25.38 35.97 6.19
CA ILE A 41 -25.08 34.54 6.13
C ILE A 41 -23.56 34.34 6.07
N GLU A 42 -22.87 35.05 5.20
CA GLU A 42 -21.42 34.94 5.04
C GLU A 42 -20.68 35.39 6.31
N GLN A 43 -21.09 36.49 6.93
CA GLN A 43 -20.52 36.96 8.20
C GLN A 43 -20.69 35.90 9.31
N GLN A 44 -21.91 35.40 9.52
CA GLN A 44 -22.18 34.38 10.54
C GLN A 44 -21.41 33.09 10.25
N ARG A 45 -21.34 32.68 8.98
CA ARG A 45 -20.58 31.51 8.54
C ARG A 45 -19.07 31.65 8.77
N GLN A 46 -18.51 32.86 8.63
CA GLN A 46 -17.10 33.16 8.94
C GLN A 46 -16.82 33.09 10.44
N ILE A 47 -17.74 33.57 11.28
CA ILE A 47 -17.67 33.40 12.75
C ILE A 47 -17.62 31.91 13.10
N LEU A 48 -18.59 31.12 12.62
CA LEU A 48 -18.64 29.67 12.82
C LEU A 48 -17.40 28.94 12.30
N ASN A 49 -16.77 29.43 11.22
CA ASN A 49 -15.51 28.84 10.74
C ASN A 49 -14.33 29.18 11.62
N THR A 50 -14.23 30.41 12.10
CA THR A 50 -13.15 30.84 13.01
C THR A 50 -13.23 30.03 14.30
N GLU A 51 -14.43 29.86 14.86
CA GLU A 51 -14.69 29.01 16.01
C GLU A 51 -14.31 27.55 15.73
N PHE A 52 -14.70 26.99 14.58
CA PHE A 52 -14.31 25.65 14.19
C PHE A 52 -12.80 25.47 14.04
N GLU A 53 -12.10 26.42 13.41
CA GLU A 53 -10.64 26.38 13.27
C GLU A 53 -9.93 26.46 14.62
N GLN A 54 -10.43 27.28 15.54
CA GLN A 54 -9.93 27.35 16.90
C GLN A 54 -10.14 26.03 17.63
N LEU A 55 -11.33 25.43 17.54
CA LEU A 55 -11.62 24.11 18.09
C LEU A 55 -10.68 23.04 17.52
N VAL A 56 -10.44 23.03 16.20
CA VAL A 56 -9.51 22.08 15.56
C VAL A 56 -8.08 22.28 16.03
N LYS A 57 -7.63 23.54 16.20
CA LYS A 57 -6.30 23.85 16.76
C LYS A 57 -6.18 23.33 18.19
N GLU A 58 -7.17 23.60 19.03
CA GLU A 58 -7.20 23.12 20.42
C GLU A 58 -7.23 21.59 20.49
N GLU A 59 -8.05 20.93 19.67
CA GLU A 59 -8.07 19.47 19.55
C GLU A 59 -6.71 18.93 19.11
N THR A 60 -6.05 19.58 18.14
CA THR A 60 -4.72 19.20 17.66
C THR A 60 -3.65 19.31 18.74
N ILE A 61 -3.69 20.38 19.54
CA ILE A 61 -2.78 20.58 20.68
C ILE A 61 -3.01 19.48 21.72
N LYS A 62 -4.27 19.26 22.15
CA LYS A 62 -4.64 18.19 23.10
C LYS A 62 -4.19 16.81 22.61
N ARG A 63 -4.36 16.54 21.31
CA ARG A 63 -3.94 15.29 20.67
C ARG A 63 -2.42 15.11 20.70
N LYS A 64 -1.66 16.16 20.37
CA LYS A 64 -0.18 16.13 20.44
C LYS A 64 0.32 15.98 21.88
N GLU A 65 -0.32 16.62 22.85
CA GLU A 65 0.00 16.45 24.26
C GLU A 65 -0.27 15.01 24.74
N LYS A 66 -1.41 14.43 24.35
CA LYS A 66 -1.74 13.02 24.61
C LYS A 66 -0.69 12.08 23.99
N ALA A 67 -0.33 12.30 22.73
CA ALA A 67 0.72 11.54 22.04
C ALA A 67 2.07 11.64 22.79
N LYS A 68 2.49 12.86 23.15
CA LYS A 68 3.74 13.11 23.89
C LYS A 68 3.75 12.44 25.27
N LYS A 69 2.62 12.45 25.99
CA LYS A 69 2.46 11.76 27.29
C LYS A 69 2.66 10.25 27.12
N ILE A 70 2.05 9.67 26.10
CA ILE A 70 2.18 8.25 25.76
C ILE A 70 3.63 7.92 25.40
N SER A 71 4.25 8.69 24.49
CA SER A 71 5.65 8.52 24.08
C SER A 71 6.61 8.59 25.27
N SER A 72 6.40 9.56 26.16
CA SER A 72 7.20 9.71 27.39
C SER A 72 7.04 8.52 28.33
N ALA A 73 5.81 7.99 28.49
CA ALA A 73 5.56 6.81 29.30
C ALA A 73 6.24 5.55 28.73
N ILE A 74 6.30 5.41 27.40
CA ILE A 74 7.01 4.30 26.75
C ILE A 74 8.52 4.44 26.98
N LEU A 75 9.10 5.63 26.75
CA LEU A 75 10.53 5.86 26.98
C LEU A 75 10.90 5.59 28.46
N ALA A 76 10.02 5.93 29.40
CA ALA A 76 10.20 5.65 30.82
C ALA A 76 10.24 4.13 31.16
N LYS A 77 9.64 3.26 30.34
CA LYS A 77 9.72 1.80 30.48
C LYS A 77 11.06 1.21 29.99
N GLY A 78 12.00 2.06 29.54
CA GLY A 78 13.35 1.64 29.13
C GLY A 78 13.45 1.15 27.68
N TYR A 79 12.44 1.40 26.85
CA TYR A 79 12.53 1.12 25.43
C TYR A 79 13.60 1.98 24.78
N ASN A 80 14.62 1.34 24.22
CA ASN A 80 15.66 2.01 23.48
C ASN A 80 15.35 1.97 21.98
N PHE A 81 14.65 3.00 21.49
CA PHE A 81 14.41 3.19 20.06
C PHE A 81 15.56 3.93 19.37
N ASN A 82 16.67 4.20 20.06
CA ASN A 82 17.85 4.69 19.37
C ASN A 82 18.21 3.64 18.32
N GLU A 83 18.10 4.06 17.06
CA GLU A 83 18.72 3.37 15.96
C GLU A 83 20.20 3.22 16.35
N GLU A 84 20.62 2.01 16.80
CA GLU A 84 21.88 1.51 16.27
C GLU A 84 21.65 1.55 14.76
N ASP A 85 22.15 2.62 14.16
CA ASP A 85 22.22 2.83 12.73
C ASP A 85 23.07 1.71 12.15
N ILE A 86 22.47 0.53 11.96
CA ILE A 86 22.83 -0.32 10.84
C ILE A 86 22.17 0.33 9.61
N GLY A 87 22.76 1.47 9.23
CA GLY A 87 22.61 2.12 7.95
C GLY A 87 21.24 2.75 7.64
N TYR A 88 20.88 3.86 8.28
CA TYR A 88 20.24 4.95 7.54
C TYR A 88 21.27 6.04 7.28
N VAL A 89 21.77 6.09 6.04
CA VAL A 89 21.45 7.21 5.13
C VAL A 89 21.54 8.54 5.89
N LYS A 90 22.77 8.94 6.18
CA LYS A 90 23.26 10.26 5.80
C LYS A 90 22.45 10.73 4.57
N THR A 91 21.50 11.62 4.77
CA THR A 91 20.91 12.42 3.69
C THR A 91 22.03 13.22 3.09
N TYR A 92 22.72 12.64 2.10
CA TYR A 92 23.82 13.30 1.42
C TYR A 92 23.50 13.40 -0.06
N HIS A 93 23.25 14.67 -0.38
CA HIS A 93 23.55 15.34 -1.63
C HIS A 93 23.07 14.63 -2.90
N LYS A 94 21.80 14.91 -3.29
CA LYS A 94 21.60 15.42 -4.67
C LYS A 94 22.70 16.44 -4.89
N PHE A 95 23.44 16.35 -6.02
CA PHE A 95 24.59 17.18 -6.41
C PHE A 95 24.85 18.35 -5.44
N LYS A 96 26.08 18.55 -4.94
CA LYS A 96 26.48 19.91 -4.53
C LYS A 96 26.50 20.78 -5.81
N SER A 97 25.32 21.05 -6.38
CA SER A 97 25.10 22.22 -7.19
C SER A 97 25.49 23.36 -6.28
N VAL A 98 26.49 24.11 -6.70
CA VAL A 98 26.83 25.30 -5.98
C VAL A 98 25.79 26.34 -6.40
N SER A 99 25.08 26.86 -5.41
CA SER A 99 24.07 27.89 -5.62
C SER A 99 24.74 29.26 -5.53
N LEU A 100 24.65 30.04 -6.59
CA LEU A 100 24.85 31.47 -6.54
C LEU A 100 23.47 32.12 -6.53
N GLY A 101 23.23 33.07 -5.64
CA GLY A 101 21.90 33.63 -5.50
C GLY A 101 21.83 34.71 -4.44
N PHE A 102 20.65 35.29 -4.32
CA PHE A 102 20.34 36.27 -3.30
C PHE A 102 18.85 36.18 -2.94
N GLN A 103 18.49 36.88 -1.86
CA GLN A 103 17.12 37.12 -1.49
C GLN A 103 16.93 38.60 -1.22
N GLU A 104 15.75 39.12 -1.53
CA GLU A 104 15.33 40.49 -1.20
C GLU A 104 14.04 40.41 -0.38
N ASP A 105 13.98 41.13 0.73
CA ASP A 105 12.80 41.20 1.59
C ASP A 105 12.11 42.55 1.43
N SER A 106 10.80 42.52 1.18
CA SER A 106 9.96 43.72 1.10
C SER A 106 9.98 44.57 2.39
N LEU A 107 10.31 44.00 3.55
CA LEU A 107 10.47 44.75 4.81
C LEU A 107 11.67 45.70 4.80
N GLU A 108 12.69 45.39 4.02
CA GLU A 108 13.92 46.18 3.95
C GLU A 108 13.82 47.30 2.90
N LEU A 109 12.73 47.34 2.13
CA LEU A 109 12.50 48.38 1.13
C LEU A 109 12.12 49.70 1.80
N SER A 110 12.72 50.80 1.33
CA SER A 110 12.36 52.15 1.79
C SER A 110 10.94 52.57 1.37
N ASN A 111 10.39 51.95 0.34
CA ASN A 111 9.03 52.17 -0.16
C ASN A 111 8.46 50.85 -0.74
N PRO A 112 7.90 49.96 0.10
CA PRO A 112 7.29 48.71 -0.35
C PRO A 112 5.92 48.95 -0.99
N ASN A 113 5.53 48.08 -1.92
CA ASN A 113 4.21 48.12 -2.54
C ASN A 113 3.16 47.59 -1.55
N LEU A 114 2.19 48.43 -1.19
CA LEU A 114 1.14 48.08 -0.22
C LEU A 114 0.00 47.35 -0.93
N LEU A 115 -0.03 46.02 -0.80
CA LEU A 115 -1.00 45.14 -1.45
C LEU A 115 -2.11 44.71 -0.46
N LEU A 116 -3.30 44.44 -1.01
CA LEU A 116 -4.49 44.00 -0.24
C LEU A 116 -4.82 44.91 0.95
N GLY A 117 -4.87 46.23 0.71
CA GLY A 117 -5.15 47.22 1.75
C GLY A 117 -4.02 47.38 2.77
N GLY A 118 -2.76 47.18 2.35
CA GLY A 118 -1.57 47.31 3.21
C GLY A 118 -1.24 46.09 4.06
N ARG A 119 -1.99 45.00 3.89
CA ARG A 119 -1.78 43.74 4.65
C ARG A 119 -0.57 42.95 4.16
N ILE A 120 -0.20 43.10 2.89
CA ILE A 120 1.02 42.49 2.32
C ILE A 120 1.94 43.62 1.87
N LEU A 121 3.14 43.65 2.42
CA LEU A 121 4.28 44.36 1.85
C LEU A 121 4.82 43.55 0.68
N GLY A 122 4.75 44.14 -0.50
CA GLY A 122 5.19 43.54 -1.76
C GLY A 122 6.24 44.39 -2.45
N PHE A 123 6.59 43.97 -3.67
CA PHE A 123 7.51 44.69 -4.53
C PHE A 123 6.74 45.47 -5.60
N HIS A 124 7.24 46.64 -5.96
CA HIS A 124 6.88 47.30 -7.21
C HIS A 124 7.54 46.55 -8.38
N LYS A 125 6.87 46.53 -9.53
CA LYS A 125 7.39 45.87 -10.73
C LYS A 125 8.75 46.45 -11.14
N GLU A 126 8.91 47.76 -11.01
CA GLU A 126 10.13 48.49 -11.33
C GLU A 126 11.29 48.08 -10.41
N GLN A 127 11.01 47.75 -9.13
CA GLN A 127 12.02 47.27 -8.19
C GLN A 127 12.55 45.89 -8.62
N ILE A 128 11.67 45.00 -9.07
CA ILE A 128 12.05 43.66 -9.55
C ILE A 128 12.85 43.77 -10.85
N LEU A 129 12.39 44.61 -11.78
CA LEU A 129 13.11 44.85 -13.04
C LEU A 129 14.47 45.53 -12.81
N GLY A 130 14.59 46.35 -11.77
CA GLY A 130 15.87 46.95 -11.34
C GLY A 130 16.92 45.92 -10.88
N LEU A 131 16.52 44.69 -10.54
CA LEU A 131 17.44 43.60 -10.17
C LEU A 131 18.03 42.85 -11.38
N LYS A 132 17.62 43.22 -12.60
CA LYS A 132 18.02 42.55 -13.85
C LYS A 132 19.53 42.41 -13.99
N ASP A 133 20.29 43.48 -13.79
CA ASP A 133 21.75 43.45 -13.99
C ASP A 133 22.43 42.52 -12.96
N ARG A 134 21.99 42.53 -11.70
CA ARG A 134 22.50 41.62 -10.66
C ARG A 134 22.17 40.16 -10.95
N ILE A 135 20.96 39.89 -11.42
CA ILE A 135 20.55 38.55 -11.88
C ILE A 135 21.43 38.11 -13.04
N HIS A 136 21.62 38.98 -14.03
CA HIS A 136 22.42 38.73 -15.21
C HIS A 136 23.88 38.40 -14.87
N GLU A 137 24.48 39.14 -13.93
CA GLU A 137 25.83 38.88 -13.42
C GLU A 137 25.95 37.52 -12.76
N ILE A 138 25.01 37.14 -11.88
CA ILE A 138 25.04 35.83 -11.20
C ILE A 138 24.88 34.68 -12.19
N ILE A 139 24.03 34.85 -13.21
CA ILE A 139 23.90 33.86 -14.28
C ILE A 139 25.21 33.78 -15.06
N LYS A 140 25.80 34.91 -15.49
CA LYS A 140 27.11 34.87 -16.18
C LYS A 140 28.19 34.21 -15.34
N GLU A 141 28.25 34.51 -14.04
CA GLU A 141 29.21 33.92 -13.11
C GLU A 141 29.02 32.39 -13.02
N SER A 142 27.79 31.91 -12.89
CA SER A 142 27.51 30.47 -12.84
C SER A 142 27.90 29.74 -14.14
N TYR A 143 27.81 30.43 -15.29
CA TYR A 143 28.30 29.94 -16.57
C TYR A 143 29.83 29.85 -16.63
N THR A 144 30.58 30.69 -15.89
CA THR A 144 32.05 30.58 -15.85
C THR A 144 32.54 29.33 -15.10
N TYR A 145 31.76 28.82 -14.15
CA TYR A 145 32.12 27.65 -13.34
C TYR A 145 31.70 26.31 -13.94
N THR A 146 31.03 26.31 -15.09
CA THR A 146 30.48 25.11 -15.70
C THR A 146 31.34 24.74 -16.91
N PRO A 147 32.22 23.73 -16.82
CA PRO A 147 33.10 23.47 -17.95
C PRO A 147 32.31 22.92 -19.13
N PHE A 148 31.43 21.93 -18.96
CA PHE A 148 30.66 21.37 -20.07
C PHE A 148 29.36 20.68 -19.60
N GLU A 149 28.35 20.70 -20.48
CA GLU A 149 27.11 19.90 -20.55
C GLU A 149 25.81 20.36 -19.84
N LYS A 150 25.84 20.85 -18.61
CA LYS A 150 24.59 21.35 -17.97
C LYS A 150 24.62 22.86 -17.88
N LEU A 151 23.89 23.53 -18.77
CA LEU A 151 23.62 24.96 -18.65
C LEU A 151 23.13 25.25 -17.22
N PRO A 152 23.69 26.26 -16.55
CA PRO A 152 23.21 26.66 -15.24
C PRO A 152 21.71 26.87 -15.26
N VAL A 153 21.03 26.29 -14.26
CA VAL A 153 19.59 26.43 -14.13
C VAL A 153 19.34 27.57 -13.16
N SER A 154 18.82 28.65 -13.70
CA SER A 154 18.49 29.84 -12.91
C SER A 154 16.98 29.96 -12.76
N TYR A 155 16.54 30.29 -11.56
CA TYR A 155 15.13 30.46 -11.27
C TYR A 155 14.89 31.47 -10.16
N ALA A 156 13.67 32.02 -10.18
CA ALA A 156 13.17 32.92 -9.18
C ALA A 156 11.75 32.55 -8.73
N TYR A 157 11.39 32.95 -7.52
CA TYR A 157 10.01 32.89 -7.02
C TYR A 157 9.82 33.86 -5.85
N PHE A 158 8.56 34.22 -5.60
CA PHE A 158 8.18 34.94 -4.39
C PHE A 158 7.64 33.99 -3.33
N ARG A 159 7.86 34.33 -2.06
CA ARG A 159 7.15 33.78 -0.91
C ARG A 159 6.59 34.91 -0.07
N VAL A 160 5.35 34.74 0.37
CA VAL A 160 4.73 35.63 1.34
C VAL A 160 4.81 34.96 2.70
N PHE A 161 5.22 35.72 3.71
CA PHE A 161 5.40 35.29 5.09
C PHE A 161 4.48 36.08 6.02
N ASN A 162 4.00 35.39 7.04
CA ASN A 162 3.34 35.98 8.21
C ASN A 162 4.04 35.41 9.45
N ASN A 163 4.77 36.25 10.20
CA ASN A 163 5.52 35.85 11.39
C ASN A 163 6.34 34.56 11.16
N ASP A 164 7.26 34.60 10.18
CA ASP A 164 8.13 33.49 9.75
C ASP A 164 7.41 32.27 9.14
N THR A 165 6.08 32.27 9.08
CA THR A 165 5.29 31.18 8.49
C THR A 165 4.99 31.50 7.02
N VAL A 166 5.33 30.59 6.11
CA VAL A 166 5.01 30.75 4.68
C VAL A 166 3.50 30.62 4.48
N VAL A 167 2.90 31.67 3.93
CA VAL A 167 1.45 31.73 3.68
C VAL A 167 1.08 31.52 2.22
N GLY A 168 2.02 31.70 1.30
CA GLY A 168 1.87 31.36 -0.10
C GLY A 168 3.14 31.62 -0.88
N SER A 169 3.21 31.10 -2.09
CA SER A 169 4.39 31.23 -2.95
C SER A 169 3.97 31.17 -4.41
N THR A 170 4.65 31.93 -5.25
CA THR A 170 4.49 31.76 -6.69
C THR A 170 5.11 30.44 -7.11
N ARG A 171 4.66 29.90 -8.25
CA ARG A 171 5.44 28.84 -8.90
C ARG A 171 6.81 29.38 -9.28
N THR A 172 7.81 28.50 -9.27
CA THR A 172 9.15 28.78 -9.76
C THR A 172 9.13 29.21 -11.22
N GLN A 173 9.73 30.36 -11.51
CA GLN A 173 9.95 30.87 -12.86
C GLN A 173 11.41 30.68 -13.22
N PHE A 174 11.69 29.96 -14.30
CA PHE A 174 13.04 29.87 -14.83
C PHE A 174 13.43 31.21 -15.47
N ILE A 175 14.66 31.63 -15.25
CA ILE A 175 15.22 32.87 -15.78
C ILE A 175 16.33 32.52 -16.76
N HIS A 176 16.16 32.85 -18.02
CA HIS A 176 17.12 32.59 -19.08
C HIS A 176 17.93 33.85 -19.38
N LEU A 177 19.23 33.68 -19.64
CA LEU A 177 20.15 34.81 -19.88
C LEU A 177 19.74 35.67 -21.09
N ASP A 178 19.07 35.07 -22.09
CA ASP A 178 18.60 35.74 -23.31
C ASP A 178 17.18 36.31 -23.19
N LYS A 179 16.43 35.96 -22.13
CA LYS A 179 15.01 36.33 -21.93
C LYS A 179 14.70 36.85 -20.54
N GLU A 180 15.71 37.25 -19.79
CA GLU A 180 15.60 37.64 -18.38
C GLU A 180 14.51 38.69 -18.12
N GLU A 181 14.35 39.67 -18.99
CA GLU A 181 13.31 40.69 -18.84
C GLU A 181 11.89 40.14 -19.08
N GLU A 182 11.71 39.28 -20.07
CA GLU A 182 10.43 38.60 -20.32
C GLU A 182 10.10 37.64 -19.16
N ASP A 183 11.09 36.90 -18.69
CA ASP A 183 10.96 35.96 -17.58
C ASP A 183 10.65 36.67 -16.26
N LEU A 184 11.29 37.81 -15.98
CA LEU A 184 10.97 38.65 -14.82
C LEU A 184 9.58 39.27 -14.92
N ASN A 185 9.17 39.74 -16.10
CA ASN A 185 7.79 40.19 -16.32
C ASN A 185 6.78 39.07 -16.07
N SER A 186 7.08 37.85 -16.50
CA SER A 186 6.26 36.66 -16.24
C SER A 186 6.20 36.33 -14.75
N LEU A 187 7.32 36.44 -14.03
CA LEU A 187 7.38 36.28 -12.58
C LEU A 187 6.52 37.33 -11.86
N CYS A 188 6.60 38.60 -12.25
CA CYS A 188 5.76 39.67 -11.70
C CYS A 188 4.27 39.37 -11.93
N LYS A 189 3.90 38.95 -13.14
CA LYS A 189 2.51 38.57 -13.43
C LYS A 189 2.03 37.41 -12.55
N ARG A 190 2.86 36.38 -12.34
CA ARG A 190 2.52 35.27 -11.42
C ARG A 190 2.37 35.73 -9.98
N PHE A 191 3.11 36.76 -9.59
CA PHE A 191 2.97 37.38 -8.28
C PHE A 191 1.64 38.14 -8.18
N ASP A 192 1.28 38.92 -9.20
CA ASP A 192 -0.02 39.59 -9.27
C ASP A 192 -1.16 38.57 -9.23
N ASP A 193 -1.07 37.47 -10.00
CA ASP A 193 -2.04 36.37 -9.99
C ASP A 193 -2.17 35.72 -8.59
N LEU A 194 -1.06 35.59 -7.85
CA LEU A 194 -1.06 35.07 -6.48
C LEU A 194 -1.78 36.04 -5.52
N ILE A 195 -1.55 37.34 -5.67
CA ILE A 195 -2.20 38.37 -4.86
C ILE A 195 -3.70 38.45 -5.19
N GLU A 196 -4.06 38.33 -6.47
CA GLU A 196 -5.45 38.24 -6.91
C GLU A 196 -6.11 36.97 -6.36
N LEU A 197 -5.40 35.84 -6.34
CA LEU A 197 -5.88 34.61 -5.72
C LEU A 197 -6.18 34.81 -4.23
N PHE A 198 -5.30 35.49 -3.48
CA PHE A 198 -5.58 35.84 -2.08
C PHE A 198 -6.81 36.74 -1.95
N SER A 199 -6.99 37.69 -2.88
CA SER A 199 -8.15 38.59 -2.91
C SER A 199 -9.45 37.87 -3.27
N ASN A 200 -9.42 36.89 -4.18
CA ASN A 200 -10.61 36.18 -4.66
C ASN A 200 -10.97 35.00 -3.74
N GLN A 201 -10.00 34.46 -3.02
CA GLN A 201 -10.17 33.33 -2.10
C GLN A 201 -9.90 33.73 -0.66
N GLN A 202 -10.35 34.91 -0.23
CA GLN A 202 -10.14 35.40 1.15
C GLN A 202 -10.47 34.34 2.21
N TYR A 203 -11.50 33.55 1.96
CA TYR A 203 -11.93 32.47 2.85
C TYR A 203 -10.91 31.33 3.03
N HIS A 204 -10.05 31.06 2.04
CA HIS A 204 -8.98 30.04 2.14
C HIS A 204 -7.70 30.58 2.79
N TYR A 205 -7.60 31.90 2.92
CA TYR A 205 -6.44 32.63 3.42
C TYR A 205 -6.79 33.46 4.66
N GLN A 206 -7.76 33.03 5.48
CA GLN A 206 -8.31 33.82 6.59
C GLN A 206 -7.26 34.40 7.54
N TYR A 207 -6.13 33.73 7.77
CA TYR A 207 -5.04 34.27 8.59
C TYR A 207 -4.40 35.54 8.02
N LEU A 208 -4.39 35.75 6.70
CA LEU A 208 -3.98 37.00 6.02
C LEU A 208 -4.99 38.13 6.26
N PHE A 209 -6.22 37.78 6.65
CA PHE A 209 -7.32 38.73 6.80
C PHE A 209 -7.90 38.85 8.23
N SER A 210 -7.47 37.98 9.16
CA SER A 210 -8.10 37.77 10.48
C SER A 210 -7.85 38.85 11.53
N THR A 211 -6.82 39.69 11.38
CA THR A 211 -6.51 40.76 12.35
C THR A 211 -5.89 41.96 11.64
N GLU A 212 -6.28 43.18 12.00
CA GLU A 212 -5.69 44.43 11.46
C GLU A 212 -4.18 44.58 11.76
N GLN A 213 -3.63 43.78 12.67
CA GLN A 213 -2.23 43.85 13.11
C GLN A 213 -1.28 42.87 12.41
N ASN A 214 -1.77 41.96 11.54
CA ASN A 214 -0.92 40.97 10.88
C ASN A 214 -0.44 41.49 9.51
N GLN A 215 0.66 42.24 9.53
CA GLN A 215 1.34 42.66 8.32
C GLN A 215 2.25 41.53 7.81
N CYS A 216 2.03 41.12 6.58
CA CYS A 216 2.82 40.09 5.91
C CYS A 216 3.89 40.73 5.03
N ASN A 217 5.02 40.06 4.87
CA ASN A 217 6.09 40.49 3.98
C ASN A 217 6.31 39.48 2.86
N THR A 218 6.76 39.99 1.71
CA THR A 218 7.14 39.18 0.57
C THR A 218 8.65 39.11 0.46
N VAL A 219 9.18 37.92 0.19
CA VAL A 219 10.60 37.69 -0.09
C VAL A 219 10.75 37.15 -1.51
N LEU A 220 11.57 37.81 -2.32
CA LEU A 220 12.03 37.33 -3.62
C LEU A 220 13.25 36.43 -3.41
N TYR A 221 13.20 35.23 -3.96
CA TYR A 221 14.36 34.33 -4.03
C TYR A 221 14.84 34.24 -5.46
N PHE A 222 16.14 34.43 -5.68
CA PHE A 222 16.80 34.13 -6.94
C PHE A 222 17.96 33.15 -6.72
N THR A 223 18.06 32.13 -7.56
CA THR A 223 19.12 31.13 -7.48
C THR A 223 19.53 30.67 -8.87
N SER A 224 20.84 30.67 -9.13
CA SER A 224 21.49 30.02 -10.27
C SER A 224 22.29 28.82 -9.79
N LEU A 225 21.96 27.64 -10.31
CA LEU A 225 22.61 26.37 -9.97
C LEU A 225 23.57 25.99 -11.08
N TYR A 226 24.85 25.81 -10.74
CA TYR A 226 25.84 25.24 -11.66
C TYR A 226 26.39 23.89 -11.18
N PHE A 227 26.94 23.12 -12.11
CA PHE A 227 27.44 21.77 -11.89
C PHE A 227 28.90 21.69 -12.33
N PRO A 228 29.87 21.52 -11.41
CA PRO A 228 31.28 21.36 -11.80
C PRO A 228 31.49 20.06 -12.61
N SER A 229 32.46 20.07 -13.52
CA SER A 229 32.73 18.96 -14.46
C SER A 229 33.03 17.64 -13.75
N PRO A 230 32.49 16.51 -14.26
CA PRO A 230 32.72 15.19 -13.69
C PRO A 230 34.07 14.64 -14.16
N LYS A 231 35.14 14.96 -13.43
CA LYS A 231 36.49 14.42 -13.71
C LYS A 231 36.93 13.31 -12.77
N ASP A 232 36.08 12.92 -11.84
CA ASP A 232 36.50 12.13 -10.70
C ASP A 232 35.94 10.71 -10.79
N HIS A 233 36.75 9.78 -11.31
CA HIS A 233 36.37 8.37 -11.44
C HIS A 233 36.02 7.73 -10.07
N THR A 234 36.45 8.34 -8.95
CA THR A 234 36.06 7.92 -7.60
C THR A 234 34.56 8.05 -7.35
N LYS A 235 33.81 8.75 -8.22
CA LYS A 235 32.35 8.85 -8.19
C LYS A 235 31.64 7.53 -8.46
N TRP A 236 32.30 6.57 -9.11
CA TRP A 236 31.83 5.19 -9.17
C TRP A 236 32.02 4.45 -7.84
N GLY A 237 33.04 4.84 -7.06
CA GLY A 237 33.57 4.16 -5.88
C GLY A 237 35.11 4.04 -5.93
N GLU A 238 35.74 3.73 -4.81
CA GLU A 238 37.20 3.49 -4.74
C GLU A 238 37.58 2.15 -5.40
N ASN A 239 38.74 2.09 -6.08
CA ASN A 239 39.33 0.87 -6.65
C ASN A 239 38.43 0.10 -7.64
N ILE A 240 37.90 0.79 -8.64
CA ILE A 240 37.01 0.18 -9.64
C ILE A 240 37.77 -0.26 -10.88
N ASP A 241 37.55 -1.51 -11.30
CA ASP A 241 38.10 -2.05 -12.54
C ASP A 241 37.61 -1.26 -13.76
N THR A 242 38.50 -1.10 -14.75
CA THR A 242 38.17 -0.48 -16.05
C THR A 242 37.03 -1.21 -16.79
N ASN A 243 36.85 -2.51 -16.52
CA ASN A 243 35.79 -3.32 -17.11
C ASN A 243 35.10 -4.20 -16.05
N LEU A 244 33.95 -3.74 -15.56
CA LEU A 244 33.12 -4.52 -14.64
C LEU A 244 32.24 -5.53 -15.39
N LYS A 245 32.09 -6.73 -14.82
CA LYS A 245 31.28 -7.80 -15.42
C LYS A 245 30.00 -8.02 -14.62
N PHE A 246 28.86 -7.84 -15.27
CA PHE A 246 27.53 -8.12 -14.73
C PHE A 246 26.91 -9.35 -15.39
N SER A 247 25.80 -9.83 -14.83
CA SER A 247 25.08 -10.99 -15.35
C SER A 247 24.53 -10.75 -16.77
N CYS A 248 24.12 -9.51 -17.05
CA CYS A 248 23.44 -9.12 -18.28
C CYS A 248 24.23 -8.18 -19.20
N PHE A 249 25.37 -7.62 -18.78
CA PHE A 249 26.26 -6.79 -19.62
C PHE A 249 27.67 -6.67 -19.02
N GLN A 250 28.59 -6.01 -19.72
CA GLN A 250 29.86 -5.52 -19.21
C GLN A 250 29.86 -3.99 -19.23
N LEU A 251 30.50 -3.37 -18.25
CA LEU A 251 30.59 -1.91 -18.13
C LEU A 251 32.04 -1.48 -18.24
N PHE A 252 32.35 -0.71 -19.28
CA PHE A 252 33.58 0.07 -19.36
C PHE A 252 33.41 1.34 -18.52
N THR A 253 34.24 1.52 -17.49
CA THR A 253 34.04 2.54 -16.45
C THR A 253 34.71 3.88 -16.74
N ALA A 254 35.49 4.00 -17.81
CA ALA A 254 36.16 5.24 -18.22
C ALA A 254 36.92 5.93 -17.06
N ASN A 255 37.83 5.18 -16.42
CA ASN A 255 38.47 5.53 -15.17
C ASN A 255 39.95 5.94 -15.31
N THR A 256 40.42 6.35 -16.50
CA THR A 256 41.80 6.88 -16.63
C THR A 256 41.86 8.35 -16.21
N ASP A 257 42.89 8.72 -15.43
CA ASP A 257 43.03 10.07 -14.86
C ASP A 257 43.45 11.15 -15.87
N ASP A 258 43.94 10.72 -17.03
CA ASP A 258 44.55 11.56 -18.05
C ASP A 258 43.55 12.12 -19.08
N SER A 259 42.29 11.69 -19.04
CA SER A 259 41.28 12.09 -20.03
C SER A 259 39.87 12.09 -19.44
N ASP A 260 38.99 12.90 -20.04
CA ASP A 260 37.60 13.02 -19.59
C ASP A 260 36.80 11.72 -19.85
N CYS A 261 35.87 11.37 -18.96
CA CYS A 261 35.10 10.13 -19.10
C CYS A 261 34.24 10.09 -20.38
N VAL A 262 33.79 11.24 -20.88
CA VAL A 262 33.10 11.38 -22.17
C VAL A 262 34.02 11.07 -23.33
N GLN A 263 35.23 11.62 -23.31
CA GLN A 263 36.25 11.37 -24.33
C GLN A 263 36.66 9.89 -24.35
N GLN A 264 36.85 9.29 -23.18
CA GLN A 264 37.13 7.86 -23.04
C GLN A 264 35.97 6.99 -23.58
N CYS A 265 34.73 7.31 -23.23
CA CYS A 265 33.55 6.61 -23.75
C CYS A 265 33.40 6.76 -25.27
N GLY A 266 33.65 7.96 -25.80
CA GLY A 266 33.66 8.23 -27.24
C GLY A 266 34.66 7.34 -27.97
N ARG A 267 35.92 7.35 -27.53
CA ARG A 267 37.01 6.51 -28.08
C ARG A 267 36.76 5.01 -27.93
N PHE A 268 36.08 4.59 -26.86
CA PHE A 268 35.69 3.19 -26.66
C PHE A 268 34.62 2.75 -27.67
N LEU A 269 33.65 3.62 -27.97
CA LEU A 269 32.58 3.36 -28.93
C LEU A 269 33.06 3.44 -30.39
N ASP A 270 33.94 4.39 -30.70
CA ASP A 270 34.61 4.59 -31.97
C ASP A 270 35.98 5.24 -31.74
N LYS A 271 37.07 4.58 -32.14
CA LYS A 271 38.44 5.05 -31.87
C LYS A 271 38.74 6.44 -32.45
N ASN A 272 38.00 6.87 -33.46
CA ASN A 272 38.17 8.17 -34.12
C ASN A 272 37.30 9.27 -33.50
N LEU A 273 36.42 8.94 -32.55
CA LEU A 273 35.52 9.89 -31.92
C LEU A 273 36.19 10.55 -30.71
N ASP A 274 36.64 11.79 -30.89
CA ASP A 274 37.16 12.64 -29.83
C ASP A 274 36.05 13.52 -29.22
N ALA A 275 35.08 12.86 -28.59
CA ALA A 275 33.92 13.54 -28.01
C ALA A 275 34.31 14.41 -26.81
N LYS A 276 33.84 15.66 -26.78
CA LYS A 276 33.97 16.56 -25.63
C LYS A 276 32.70 16.62 -24.80
N THR A 277 31.57 16.25 -25.42
CA THR A 277 30.26 16.23 -24.79
C THR A 277 29.49 14.95 -25.14
N LEU A 278 28.54 14.57 -24.29
CA LEU A 278 27.54 13.53 -24.53
C LEU A 278 26.78 13.81 -25.81
N THR A 279 26.50 15.09 -26.11
CA THR A 279 25.86 15.52 -27.36
C THR A 279 26.70 15.15 -28.59
N ASP A 280 28.03 15.22 -28.50
CA ASP A 280 28.92 14.78 -29.59
C ASP A 280 28.76 13.27 -29.83
N ILE A 281 28.69 12.47 -28.76
CA ILE A 281 28.44 11.03 -28.86
C ILE A 281 27.05 10.75 -29.45
N THR A 282 25.99 11.42 -28.96
CA THR A 282 24.63 11.22 -29.47
C THR A 282 24.52 11.60 -30.94
N ASN A 283 25.11 12.72 -31.35
CA ASN A 283 25.10 13.19 -32.74
C ASN A 283 25.89 12.25 -33.65
N HIS A 284 27.09 11.81 -33.23
CA HIS A 284 27.91 10.87 -34.01
C HIS A 284 27.16 9.56 -34.30
N PHE A 285 26.34 9.10 -33.36
CA PHE A 285 25.51 7.91 -33.53
C PHE A 285 24.07 8.20 -33.98
N ASN A 286 23.80 9.38 -34.57
CA ASN A 286 22.48 9.75 -35.12
C ASN A 286 21.33 9.55 -34.11
N ASN A 287 21.52 9.95 -32.85
CA ASN A 287 20.59 9.74 -31.73
C ASN A 287 20.28 8.27 -31.39
N HIS A 288 21.05 7.30 -31.92
CA HIS A 288 20.98 5.89 -31.52
C HIS A 288 21.78 5.62 -30.26
N VAL A 289 21.56 6.42 -29.22
CA VAL A 289 22.20 6.30 -27.91
C VAL A 289 21.12 6.24 -26.84
N LEU A 290 21.23 5.26 -25.95
CA LEU A 290 20.39 5.12 -24.77
C LEU A 290 21.24 5.30 -23.53
N ILE A 291 20.87 6.27 -22.69
CA ILE A 291 21.58 6.59 -21.45
C ILE A 291 20.76 6.06 -20.27
N PHE A 292 21.38 5.26 -19.42
CA PHE A 292 20.79 4.78 -18.17
C PHE A 292 21.34 5.53 -16.96
N ASN A 293 20.56 5.57 -15.88
CA ASN A 293 20.95 5.87 -14.51
C ASN A 293 20.71 4.64 -13.63
N LEU A 294 21.28 4.62 -12.44
CA LEU A 294 20.92 3.64 -11.40
C LEU A 294 19.51 3.90 -10.87
N ALA A 295 18.79 2.83 -10.56
CA ALA A 295 17.55 2.92 -9.80
C ALA A 295 17.84 3.40 -8.37
N ASP A 296 16.88 4.10 -7.75
CA ASP A 296 17.07 4.78 -6.45
C ASP A 296 17.57 3.87 -5.31
N HIS A 297 17.32 2.56 -5.39
CA HIS A 297 17.75 1.58 -4.38
C HIS A 297 19.18 1.07 -4.55
N ILE A 298 19.85 1.37 -5.67
CA ILE A 298 21.20 0.91 -6.01
C ILE A 298 22.17 2.05 -5.76
N LYS A 299 23.07 1.85 -4.79
CA LYS A 299 24.00 2.88 -4.32
C LYS A 299 25.39 2.77 -4.93
N ASN A 300 25.81 1.54 -5.23
CA ASN A 300 27.09 1.25 -5.86
C ASN A 300 26.82 0.53 -7.18
N ILE A 301 27.55 0.87 -8.23
CA ILE A 301 27.42 0.17 -9.52
C ILE A 301 27.71 -1.33 -9.42
N GLN A 302 28.54 -1.75 -8.47
CA GLN A 302 28.83 -3.17 -8.24
C GLN A 302 27.60 -3.93 -7.73
N ASP A 303 26.58 -3.24 -7.20
CA ASP A 303 25.34 -3.85 -6.74
C ASP A 303 24.33 -4.11 -7.86
N ILE A 304 24.59 -3.67 -9.09
CA ILE A 304 23.70 -3.91 -10.24
C ILE A 304 23.63 -5.42 -10.50
N LYS A 305 22.43 -5.99 -10.42
CA LYS A 305 22.20 -7.41 -10.70
C LYS A 305 21.64 -7.63 -12.08
N ASN A 306 20.76 -6.75 -12.53
CA ASN A 306 20.04 -6.87 -13.81
C ASN A 306 19.54 -5.50 -14.33
N PHE A 307 18.81 -5.47 -15.45
CA PHE A 307 18.32 -4.22 -16.04
C PHE A 307 17.24 -3.50 -15.20
N TYR A 308 16.57 -4.15 -14.25
CA TYR A 308 15.59 -3.48 -13.35
C TYR A 308 16.27 -2.57 -12.33
N ASP A 309 17.57 -2.74 -12.14
CA ASP A 309 18.42 -1.89 -11.31
C ASP A 309 18.81 -0.59 -12.04
N LEU A 310 18.36 -0.41 -13.28
CA LEU A 310 18.62 0.74 -14.14
C LEU A 310 17.31 1.48 -14.48
N ARG A 311 17.42 2.79 -14.72
CA ARG A 311 16.34 3.66 -15.22
C ARG A 311 16.85 4.45 -16.42
N ILE A 312 15.98 4.80 -17.36
CA ILE A 312 16.37 5.63 -18.51
C ILE A 312 16.63 7.05 -18.00
N ASP A 313 17.79 7.62 -18.35
CA ASP A 313 18.13 9.00 -18.01
C ASP A 313 17.15 9.96 -18.73
N PRO A 314 16.61 10.99 -18.04
CA PRO A 314 15.70 11.96 -18.65
C PRO A 314 16.26 12.65 -19.91
N ASN A 315 17.58 12.78 -20.03
CA ASN A 315 18.28 13.40 -21.16
C ASN A 315 18.63 12.39 -22.27
N SER A 316 18.36 11.09 -22.08
CA SER A 316 18.58 10.07 -23.10
C SER A 316 17.77 10.38 -24.38
N PRO A 317 18.35 10.36 -25.60
CA PRO A 317 17.60 10.52 -26.85
C PRO A 317 16.48 9.49 -27.02
N ILE A 318 16.74 8.25 -26.59
CA ILE A 318 15.78 7.15 -26.60
C ILE A 318 15.07 7.12 -25.23
N LYS A 319 13.74 7.14 -25.24
CA LYS A 319 12.89 7.19 -24.03
C LYS A 319 12.33 5.84 -23.58
N GLU A 320 12.56 4.78 -24.34
CA GLU A 320 12.04 3.45 -24.04
C GLU A 320 13.11 2.38 -24.22
N PHE A 321 13.06 1.34 -23.39
CA PHE A 321 13.97 0.19 -23.45
C PHE A 321 13.19 -1.11 -23.31
N ASN A 322 12.74 -1.63 -24.46
CA ASN A 322 11.94 -2.85 -24.52
C ASN A 322 12.75 -4.06 -25.00
N VAL A 323 13.71 -3.84 -25.93
CA VAL A 323 14.51 -4.89 -26.56
C VAL A 323 15.96 -4.39 -26.72
N ILE A 324 16.94 -5.27 -26.50
CA ILE A 324 18.35 -4.96 -26.77
C ILE A 324 18.54 -4.92 -28.29
N ASN A 325 18.98 -3.76 -28.80
CA ASN A 325 19.23 -3.52 -30.21
C ASN A 325 20.74 -3.27 -30.42
N PRO A 326 21.45 -4.08 -31.23
CA PRO A 326 22.88 -3.92 -31.45
C PRO A 326 23.26 -2.61 -32.17
N THR A 327 22.32 -1.92 -32.80
CA THR A 327 22.59 -0.62 -33.44
C THR A 327 22.62 0.54 -32.43
N ILE A 328 22.05 0.36 -31.24
CA ILE A 328 22.03 1.37 -30.17
C ILE A 328 23.31 1.29 -29.34
N LYS A 329 23.88 2.44 -28.98
CA LYS A 329 24.98 2.54 -28.00
C LYS A 329 24.40 2.79 -26.62
N TYR A 330 24.86 2.02 -25.65
CA TYR A 330 24.32 2.05 -24.29
C TYR A 330 25.33 2.69 -23.36
N LEU A 331 24.92 3.76 -22.68
CA LEU A 331 25.72 4.47 -21.69
C LEU A 331 25.08 4.30 -20.31
N LEU A 332 25.90 4.29 -19.26
CA LEU A 332 25.47 4.35 -17.88
C LEU A 332 26.05 5.62 -17.25
N SER A 333 25.19 6.47 -16.70
CA SER A 333 25.53 7.68 -15.97
C SER A 333 25.29 7.46 -14.48
N HIS A 334 26.24 7.89 -13.65
CA HIS A 334 26.08 7.89 -12.19
C HIS A 334 26.98 8.94 -11.55
N ASN A 335 26.41 9.76 -10.66
CA ASN A 335 27.15 10.79 -9.93
C ASN A 335 28.00 11.72 -10.82
N GLY A 336 27.55 11.96 -12.05
CA GLY A 336 28.24 12.79 -13.05
C GLY A 336 29.23 12.02 -13.93
N HIS A 337 29.68 10.84 -13.53
CA HIS A 337 30.58 10.02 -14.35
C HIS A 337 29.78 9.16 -15.33
N ILE A 338 30.35 8.86 -16.50
CA ILE A 338 29.72 7.98 -17.49
C ILE A 338 30.59 6.79 -17.88
N GLY A 339 29.95 5.69 -18.26
CA GLY A 339 30.58 4.47 -18.73
C GLY A 339 29.81 3.84 -19.89
N VAL A 340 30.47 2.95 -20.63
CA VAL A 340 29.85 2.27 -21.78
C VAL A 340 29.39 0.88 -21.39
N MET A 341 28.09 0.61 -21.53
CA MET A 341 27.53 -0.73 -21.40
C MET A 341 27.71 -1.48 -22.73
N HIS A 342 28.41 -2.62 -22.68
CA HIS A 342 28.71 -3.43 -23.87
C HIS A 342 28.52 -4.93 -23.60
N LYS A 343 28.56 -5.73 -24.67
CA LYS A 343 28.25 -7.18 -24.62
C LYS A 343 26.94 -7.48 -23.89
N LEU A 344 25.89 -6.70 -24.19
CA LEU A 344 24.58 -6.86 -23.59
C LEU A 344 24.03 -8.25 -23.94
N ARG A 345 23.47 -8.92 -22.94
CA ARG A 345 22.81 -10.21 -23.06
C ARG A 345 21.34 -10.00 -22.73
N ALA A 346 20.45 -10.54 -23.56
CA ALA A 346 19.05 -10.62 -23.20
C ALA A 346 18.95 -11.17 -21.77
N GLN A 347 18.17 -10.50 -20.92
CA GLN A 347 17.89 -11.00 -19.59
C GLN A 347 17.24 -12.36 -19.80
N LYS A 348 18.02 -13.43 -19.62
CA LYS A 348 17.45 -14.74 -19.44
C LYS A 348 16.60 -14.57 -18.19
N PHE A 349 15.27 -14.57 -18.33
CA PHE A 349 14.36 -14.79 -17.21
C PHE A 349 14.76 -16.14 -16.60
N THR A 350 15.74 -16.06 -15.72
CA THR A 350 16.37 -17.12 -14.94
C THR A 350 15.60 -17.07 -13.63
N ASN A 351 14.35 -17.51 -13.58
CA ASN A 351 13.90 -18.82 -13.98
C ASN A 351 12.38 -18.78 -14.16
N LYS A 352 11.84 -19.26 -15.28
CA LYS A 352 10.39 -19.60 -15.38
C LYS A 352 10.10 -20.90 -14.61
N PHE A 353 10.67 -21.06 -13.42
CA PHE A 353 10.41 -22.20 -12.57
C PHE A 353 10.67 -21.83 -11.10
N THR A 354 9.82 -22.32 -10.21
CA THR A 354 10.07 -22.30 -8.76
C THR A 354 11.04 -23.44 -8.40
N THR A 355 11.96 -23.19 -7.46
CA THR A 355 12.91 -24.16 -6.91
C THR A 355 12.97 -24.06 -5.40
N PHE A 356 13.81 -24.90 -4.80
CA PHE A 356 14.30 -24.67 -3.45
C PHE A 356 14.75 -23.20 -3.25
N SER A 357 14.24 -22.59 -2.19
CA SER A 357 14.56 -21.23 -1.76
C SER A 357 14.67 -21.26 -0.23
N PRO A 358 15.89 -21.24 0.33
CA PRO A 358 16.07 -21.40 1.77
C PRO A 358 15.42 -20.24 2.53
N LEU A 359 14.88 -20.54 3.72
CA LEU A 359 14.33 -19.52 4.61
C LEU A 359 15.42 -18.50 4.95
N ARG A 360 15.16 -17.23 4.64
CA ARG A 360 16.05 -16.14 5.04
C ARG A 360 15.75 -15.75 6.47
N PHE A 361 16.70 -15.97 7.37
CA PHE A 361 16.73 -15.38 8.71
C PHE A 361 17.02 -13.89 8.57
N ARG A 362 15.99 -13.11 8.23
CA ARG A 362 16.07 -11.66 8.29
C ARG A 362 15.95 -11.24 9.74
N ASN A 363 16.79 -10.29 10.18
CA ASN A 363 16.58 -9.61 11.44
C ASN A 363 15.14 -9.08 11.50
N LYS A 364 14.51 -9.20 12.67
CA LYS A 364 13.18 -8.65 12.95
C LYS A 364 13.14 -7.24 12.37
N THR A 365 12.16 -6.95 11.51
CA THR A 365 11.98 -5.58 11.06
C THR A 365 11.67 -4.75 12.31
N LYS A 366 12.47 -3.73 12.61
CA LYS A 366 12.26 -2.76 13.71
C LYS A 366 11.00 -1.90 13.43
N LYS A 367 9.86 -2.54 13.20
CA LYS A 367 8.55 -1.90 13.01
C LYS A 367 7.78 -2.06 14.31
N ILE A 368 7.13 -0.98 14.73
CA ILE A 368 6.02 -1.09 15.68
C ILE A 368 4.87 -1.74 14.95
N THR A 369 4.16 -2.66 15.60
CA THR A 369 2.87 -3.13 15.10
C THR A 369 1.75 -2.39 15.83
N VAL A 370 0.76 -1.89 15.09
CA VAL A 370 -0.47 -1.31 15.65
C VAL A 370 -1.65 -2.10 15.12
N CYS A 371 -2.43 -2.70 16.01
CA CYS A 371 -3.71 -3.31 15.70
C CYS A 371 -4.81 -2.24 15.70
N PHE A 372 -5.71 -2.28 14.72
CA PHE A 372 -6.64 -1.20 14.41
C PHE A 372 -8.03 -1.76 14.13
N ASP A 373 -9.06 -1.03 14.57
CA ASP A 373 -10.48 -1.36 14.35
C ASP A 373 -11.32 -0.08 14.37
N ILE A 374 -12.50 -0.12 13.71
CA ILE A 374 -13.44 1.01 13.66
C ILE A 374 -14.87 0.58 13.97
N GLU A 375 -15.60 1.49 14.62
CA GLU A 375 -17.04 1.39 14.77
C GLU A 375 -17.76 2.42 13.90
N CYS A 376 -18.83 1.95 13.25
CA CYS A 376 -19.65 2.78 12.37
C CYS A 376 -21.13 2.67 12.72
N TYR A 377 -21.89 3.71 12.37
CA TYR A 377 -23.35 3.66 12.32
C TYR A 377 -23.83 3.79 10.86
N PHE A 378 -25.08 3.40 10.59
CA PHE A 378 -25.69 3.54 9.27
C PHE A 378 -26.19 4.97 9.04
N ASP A 379 -26.05 5.51 7.82
CA ASP A 379 -26.72 6.76 7.45
C ASP A 379 -28.21 6.48 7.17
N PRO A 380 -29.14 6.97 8.03
CA PRO A 380 -30.57 6.69 7.87
C PRO A 380 -31.18 7.40 6.64
N LYS A 381 -30.49 8.37 6.04
CA LYS A 381 -31.02 9.20 4.94
C LYS A 381 -30.88 8.56 3.56
N VAL A 382 -30.22 7.42 3.44
CA VAL A 382 -29.91 6.78 2.15
C VAL A 382 -30.54 5.38 2.11
N GLU A 383 -31.82 5.30 1.73
CA GLU A 383 -32.58 4.02 1.69
C GLU A 383 -32.02 2.96 0.72
N LYS A 384 -31.21 3.36 -0.27
CA LYS A 384 -30.72 2.47 -1.34
C LYS A 384 -29.23 2.13 -1.29
N ASP A 385 -28.43 2.90 -0.57
CA ASP A 385 -26.98 2.69 -0.40
C ASP A 385 -26.64 2.88 1.08
N GLN A 386 -26.51 1.77 1.81
CA GLN A 386 -26.17 1.75 3.24
C GLN A 386 -24.77 2.34 3.46
N ARG A 387 -24.66 3.67 3.53
CA ARG A 387 -23.40 4.34 3.82
C ARG A 387 -23.10 4.20 5.31
N HIS A 388 -22.02 3.52 5.65
CA HIS A 388 -21.54 3.47 7.03
C HIS A 388 -20.71 4.72 7.33
N ILE A 389 -20.93 5.32 8.49
CA ILE A 389 -20.21 6.51 8.96
C ILE A 389 -19.41 6.10 10.21
N PRO A 390 -18.06 6.16 10.15
CA PRO A 390 -17.24 5.85 11.31
C PRO A 390 -17.40 6.92 12.37
N TYR A 391 -17.56 6.50 13.63
CA TYR A 391 -17.73 7.40 14.77
C TYR A 391 -16.71 7.15 15.90
N LEU A 392 -16.05 6.01 15.86
CA LEU A 392 -15.02 5.62 16.81
C LEU A 392 -13.97 4.79 16.07
N ALA A 393 -12.71 5.01 16.38
CA ALA A 393 -11.62 4.17 15.93
C ALA A 393 -10.69 3.88 17.11
N CYS A 394 -10.22 2.64 17.20
CA CYS A 394 -9.31 2.18 18.25
C CYS A 394 -8.00 1.66 17.66
N GLY A 395 -6.94 1.72 18.48
CA GLY A 395 -5.60 1.32 18.10
C GLY A 395 -4.86 0.72 19.29
N CYS A 396 -4.21 -0.43 19.10
CA CYS A 396 -3.45 -1.12 20.14
C CYS A 396 -1.99 -1.30 19.71
N PHE A 397 -1.06 -0.79 20.50
CA PHE A 397 0.38 -0.79 20.19
C PHE A 397 1.06 -2.03 20.73
N ILE A 398 1.84 -2.64 19.85
CA ILE A 398 2.72 -3.76 20.15
C ILE A 398 4.17 -3.30 20.01
N LEU A 399 4.90 -3.24 21.12
CA LEU A 399 6.30 -2.82 21.21
C LEU A 399 7.13 -3.93 21.84
N ASP A 400 8.27 -4.24 21.22
CA ASP A 400 9.06 -5.43 21.54
C ASP A 400 8.20 -6.60 21.95
N ASN A 401 7.22 -6.88 21.06
CA ASN A 401 6.55 -8.16 21.07
C ASN A 401 5.59 -8.29 22.31
N LYS A 402 5.28 -7.16 22.95
CA LYS A 402 4.33 -6.99 24.06
C LYS A 402 3.28 -5.94 23.74
N ILE A 403 2.07 -6.12 24.26
CA ILE A 403 1.02 -5.10 24.20
C ILE A 403 1.32 -4.05 25.25
N GLU A 404 1.46 -2.79 24.84
CA GLU A 404 1.91 -1.74 25.75
C GLU A 404 0.80 -0.76 26.14
N PHE A 405 0.02 -0.31 25.17
CA PHE A 405 -1.06 0.64 25.39
C PHE A 405 -2.02 0.62 24.21
N SER A 406 -3.17 1.23 24.43
CA SER A 406 -4.18 1.43 23.42
C SER A 406 -4.67 2.87 23.43
N ILE A 407 -5.17 3.29 22.27
CA ILE A 407 -5.68 4.63 22.01
C ILE A 407 -7.03 4.50 21.31
N GLN A 408 -7.84 5.54 21.45
CA GLN A 408 -9.10 5.69 20.76
C GLN A 408 -9.29 7.14 20.36
N GLU A 409 -10.02 7.34 19.27
CA GLU A 409 -10.45 8.64 18.77
C GLU A 409 -11.91 8.58 18.34
N GLU A 410 -12.64 9.67 18.56
CA GLU A 410 -14.10 9.75 18.37
C GLU A 410 -14.49 10.83 17.35
N GLY A 411 -15.73 10.72 16.86
CA GLY A 411 -16.36 11.67 15.96
C GLY A 411 -16.18 11.32 14.49
N GLU A 412 -16.71 12.17 13.61
CA GLU A 412 -16.77 11.89 12.15
C GLU A 412 -15.37 11.73 11.51
N SER A 413 -14.33 12.28 12.14
CA SER A 413 -12.94 12.21 11.67
C SER A 413 -12.08 11.23 12.48
N CYS A 414 -12.68 10.31 13.26
CA CYS A 414 -11.98 9.39 14.14
C CYS A 414 -10.85 8.61 13.44
N VAL A 415 -11.10 8.08 12.23
CA VAL A 415 -10.11 7.34 11.42
C VAL A 415 -8.91 8.20 11.03
N PHE A 416 -9.15 9.48 10.70
CA PHE A 416 -8.05 10.40 10.43
C PHE A 416 -7.27 10.72 11.71
N LYS A 417 -7.99 11.11 12.78
CA LYS A 417 -7.43 11.50 14.08
C LYS A 417 -6.54 10.41 14.67
N ILE A 418 -6.94 9.14 14.56
CA ILE A 418 -6.16 8.03 15.12
C ILE A 418 -4.89 7.75 14.32
N ILE A 419 -4.93 7.82 12.97
CA ILE A 419 -3.73 7.68 12.14
C ILE A 419 -2.74 8.83 12.43
N ASP A 420 -3.25 10.05 12.59
CA ASP A 420 -2.47 11.22 13.00
C ASP A 420 -1.81 11.02 14.38
N THR A 421 -2.57 10.50 15.33
CA THR A 421 -2.07 10.18 16.69
C THR A 421 -1.01 9.10 16.65
N ILE A 422 -1.21 8.05 15.84
CA ILE A 422 -0.22 6.98 15.65
C ILE A 422 1.08 7.55 15.05
N SER A 423 0.98 8.41 14.03
CA SER A 423 2.14 9.08 13.43
C SER A 423 2.89 9.97 14.42
N ASP A 424 2.18 10.76 15.24
CA ASP A 424 2.82 11.65 16.21
C ASP A 424 3.53 10.88 17.32
N ILE A 425 2.93 9.80 17.83
CA ILE A 425 3.60 8.89 18.76
C ILE A 425 4.86 8.30 18.12
N ALA A 426 4.76 7.81 16.88
CA ALA A 426 5.92 7.23 16.20
C ALA A 426 7.05 8.24 15.99
N LYS A 427 6.74 9.50 15.64
CA LYS A 427 7.74 10.57 15.51
C LYS A 427 8.46 10.85 16.82
N ASP A 428 7.72 10.98 17.92
CA ASP A 428 8.30 11.23 19.25
C ASP A 428 9.22 10.07 19.67
N LEU A 429 8.87 8.84 19.29
CA LEU A 429 9.70 7.65 19.49
C LEU A 429 10.81 7.47 18.45
N LYS A 430 10.94 8.38 17.48
CA LYS A 430 11.90 8.34 16.34
C LYS A 430 11.73 7.12 15.42
N ILE A 431 10.50 6.66 15.23
CA ILE A 431 10.17 5.48 14.45
C ILE A 431 9.59 5.87 13.10
N LYS A 432 10.26 5.41 12.04
CA LYS A 432 9.91 5.75 10.65
C LYS A 432 8.99 4.73 9.98
N SER A 433 8.64 3.63 10.64
CA SER A 433 7.92 2.52 10.03
C SER A 433 6.98 1.79 10.99
N ILE A 434 5.72 1.65 10.57
CA ILE A 434 4.64 1.03 11.34
C ILE A 434 4.03 -0.11 10.52
N GLU A 435 3.80 -1.25 11.14
CA GLU A 435 2.93 -2.30 10.61
C GLU A 435 1.51 -2.09 11.16
N LEU A 436 0.56 -1.73 10.30
CA LEU A 436 -0.83 -1.52 10.70
C LEU A 436 -1.64 -2.76 10.36
N ILE A 437 -2.30 -3.35 11.36
CA ILE A 437 -3.03 -4.61 11.26
C ILE A 437 -4.50 -4.38 11.60
N ALA A 438 -5.40 -4.75 10.70
CA ALA A 438 -6.82 -4.86 11.02
C ALA A 438 -7.29 -6.30 10.79
N HIS A 439 -8.47 -6.65 11.29
CA HIS A 439 -9.06 -7.97 11.07
C HIS A 439 -10.25 -7.88 10.14
N ASN A 440 -10.14 -8.48 8.95
CA ASN A 440 -11.09 -8.30 7.85
C ASN A 440 -11.15 -6.85 7.35
N GLY A 441 -10.11 -6.05 7.65
CA GLY A 441 -10.03 -4.66 7.22
C GLY A 441 -10.00 -4.50 5.71
N GLY A 442 -9.60 -5.55 4.99
CA GLY A 442 -9.64 -5.60 3.54
C GLY A 442 -11.01 -5.35 2.92
N ASN A 443 -12.07 -5.77 3.61
CA ASN A 443 -13.46 -5.57 3.18
C ASN A 443 -14.12 -4.35 3.85
N TYR A 444 -13.43 -3.70 4.80
CA TYR A 444 -14.05 -2.70 5.66
C TYR A 444 -13.09 -1.57 6.05
N ASP A 445 -12.33 -1.70 7.13
CA ASP A 445 -11.46 -0.67 7.73
C ASP A 445 -10.59 0.08 6.73
N PHE A 446 -9.97 -0.65 5.80
CA PHE A 446 -9.01 -0.10 4.86
C PHE A 446 -9.64 0.84 3.85
N HIS A 447 -10.91 0.64 3.52
CA HIS A 447 -11.65 1.58 2.67
C HIS A 447 -11.77 2.95 3.35
N TYR A 448 -12.01 2.97 4.67
CA TYR A 448 -12.08 4.22 5.43
C TYR A 448 -10.73 4.87 5.65
N ILE A 449 -9.66 4.09 5.82
CA ILE A 449 -8.30 4.64 5.84
C ILE A 449 -8.03 5.35 4.51
N ILE A 450 -8.21 4.66 3.39
CA ILE A 450 -7.93 5.19 2.05
C ILE A 450 -8.81 6.40 1.72
N SER A 451 -10.10 6.36 2.03
CA SER A 451 -11.02 7.48 1.77
C SER A 451 -10.72 8.73 2.60
N ASN A 452 -10.03 8.58 3.73
CA ASN A 452 -9.64 9.68 4.60
C ASN A 452 -8.18 10.16 4.36
N MET A 453 -7.45 9.54 3.44
CA MET A 453 -6.09 9.97 3.10
C MET A 453 -6.10 11.23 2.24
N TYR A 454 -5.20 12.17 2.55
CA TYR A 454 -5.09 13.44 1.84
C TYR A 454 -4.54 13.33 0.42
N ASN A 455 -3.64 12.39 0.19
CA ASN A 455 -3.02 12.17 -1.11
C ASN A 455 -3.12 10.68 -1.46
N PRO A 456 -4.14 10.27 -2.23
CA PRO A 456 -4.27 8.90 -2.70
C PRO A 456 -3.02 8.38 -3.46
N ALA A 457 -2.27 9.27 -4.13
CA ALA A 457 -1.03 8.90 -4.83
C ALA A 457 0.13 8.54 -3.88
N ALA A 458 -0.02 8.80 -2.57
CA ALA A 458 0.93 8.32 -1.57
C ALA A 458 0.80 6.81 -1.29
N ILE A 459 -0.30 6.18 -1.73
CA ILE A 459 -0.52 4.75 -1.59
C ILE A 459 0.28 4.00 -2.67
N LYS A 460 1.00 2.96 -2.23
CA LYS A 460 1.87 2.13 -3.06
C LYS A 460 1.66 0.67 -2.74
N ASN A 461 2.15 -0.21 -3.61
CA ASN A 461 2.22 -1.66 -3.38
C ASN A 461 0.87 -2.28 -2.99
N ILE A 462 -0.21 -1.82 -3.64
CA ILE A 462 -1.57 -2.29 -3.39
C ILE A 462 -1.69 -3.74 -3.84
N LEU A 463 -2.14 -4.59 -2.92
CA LEU A 463 -2.48 -5.99 -3.17
C LEU A 463 -3.95 -6.20 -2.81
N MET A 464 -4.75 -6.62 -3.79
CA MET A 464 -6.19 -6.85 -3.64
C MET A 464 -6.60 -8.24 -4.14
N ARG A 465 -7.72 -8.75 -3.62
CA ARG A 465 -8.39 -9.97 -4.10
C ARG A 465 -9.90 -9.77 -4.02
N ASN A 466 -10.58 -9.87 -5.16
CA ASN A 466 -12.04 -9.73 -5.26
C ASN A 466 -12.57 -8.47 -4.56
N ASN A 467 -12.00 -7.30 -4.90
CA ASN A 467 -12.28 -6.00 -4.29
C ASN A 467 -11.89 -5.82 -2.82
N ALA A 468 -11.40 -6.87 -2.14
CA ALA A 468 -10.88 -6.76 -0.79
C ALA A 468 -9.38 -6.46 -0.78
N PHE A 469 -8.93 -5.51 0.03
CA PHE A 469 -7.52 -5.19 0.22
C PHE A 469 -6.81 -6.23 1.11
N ILE A 470 -5.71 -6.81 0.63
CA ILE A 470 -4.87 -7.70 1.44
C ILE A 470 -3.77 -6.90 2.14
N SER A 471 -3.13 -5.99 1.41
CA SER A 471 -2.09 -5.12 1.94
C SER A 471 -1.86 -3.92 1.02
N PHE A 472 -1.38 -2.82 1.58
CA PHE A 472 -0.86 -1.68 0.83
C PHE A 472 0.11 -0.91 1.73
N GLU A 473 0.79 0.07 1.15
CA GLU A 473 1.76 0.89 1.87
C GLU A 473 1.45 2.36 1.62
N PHE A 474 1.61 3.21 2.63
CA PHE A 474 1.50 4.65 2.45
C PHE A 474 2.42 5.41 3.39
N THR A 475 2.73 6.66 3.05
CA THR A 475 3.49 7.55 3.93
C THR A 475 2.57 8.64 4.46
N HIS A 476 2.52 8.81 5.77
CA HIS A 476 1.76 9.88 6.43
C HIS A 476 2.62 10.54 7.50
N ASN A 477 2.75 11.87 7.43
CA ASN A 477 3.61 12.63 8.32
C ASN A 477 5.03 12.03 8.42
N GLU A 478 5.71 11.75 7.30
CA GLU A 478 7.07 11.16 7.25
C GLU A 478 7.20 9.74 7.85
N VAL A 479 6.10 9.13 8.29
CA VAL A 479 6.05 7.76 8.81
C VAL A 479 5.50 6.83 7.74
N ASN A 480 6.17 5.70 7.49
CA ASN A 480 5.74 4.70 6.53
C ASN A 480 4.83 3.65 7.19
N PHE A 481 3.61 3.53 6.70
CA PHE A 481 2.63 2.54 7.13
C PHE A 481 2.63 1.35 6.19
N TYR A 482 2.73 0.15 6.77
CA TYR A 482 2.64 -1.13 6.09
C TYR A 482 1.37 -1.83 6.53
N VAL A 483 0.30 -1.68 5.75
CA VAL A 483 -1.02 -2.18 6.11
C VAL A 483 -1.14 -3.65 5.72
N LYS A 484 -1.66 -4.50 6.61
CA LYS A 484 -1.97 -5.91 6.32
C LYS A 484 -3.28 -6.34 6.97
N ASP A 485 -4.06 -7.13 6.25
CA ASP A 485 -5.23 -7.79 6.81
C ASP A 485 -4.84 -9.10 7.53
N SER A 486 -5.07 -9.18 8.84
CA SER A 486 -4.84 -10.39 9.62
C SER A 486 -5.78 -11.54 9.23
N TYR A 487 -6.95 -11.25 8.66
CA TYR A 487 -7.88 -12.28 8.17
C TYR A 487 -7.26 -13.10 7.03
N SER A 488 -6.35 -12.50 6.26
CA SER A 488 -5.57 -13.20 5.22
C SER A 488 -4.58 -14.24 5.78
N PHE A 489 -4.35 -14.24 7.10
CA PHE A 489 -3.57 -15.24 7.82
C PHE A 489 -4.43 -16.19 8.67
N LEU A 490 -5.40 -15.65 9.39
CA LEU A 490 -6.18 -16.41 10.39
C LEU A 490 -7.37 -17.16 9.76
N LEU A 491 -7.90 -16.69 8.63
CA LEU A 491 -8.99 -17.30 7.85
C LEU A 491 -10.27 -17.64 8.65
N CYS A 492 -10.54 -16.92 9.73
CA CYS A 492 -11.73 -17.05 10.55
C CYS A 492 -12.03 -15.72 11.25
N SER A 493 -13.23 -15.57 11.83
CA SER A 493 -13.60 -14.39 12.60
C SER A 493 -12.70 -14.20 13.82
N LEU A 494 -12.61 -12.95 14.31
CA LEU A 494 -11.78 -12.61 15.46
C LEU A 494 -12.19 -13.40 16.72
N ALA A 495 -13.49 -13.63 16.93
CA ALA A 495 -13.98 -14.45 18.03
C ALA A 495 -13.51 -15.92 17.94
N ASN A 496 -13.54 -16.51 16.74
CA ASN A 496 -13.05 -17.87 16.53
C ASN A 496 -11.52 -17.93 16.64
N ALA A 497 -10.82 -16.90 16.19
CA ALA A 497 -9.38 -16.80 16.34
C ALA A 497 -8.99 -16.66 17.82
N SER A 498 -9.67 -15.81 18.59
CA SER A 498 -9.47 -15.66 20.03
C SER A 498 -9.57 -17.00 20.77
N LYS A 499 -10.63 -17.78 20.48
CA LYS A 499 -10.81 -19.15 21.01
C LYS A 499 -9.69 -20.09 20.55
N ALA A 500 -9.33 -20.06 19.27
CA ALA A 500 -8.32 -20.96 18.71
C ALA A 500 -6.88 -20.68 19.20
N PHE A 501 -6.59 -19.44 19.60
CA PHE A 501 -5.30 -19.01 20.14
C PHE A 501 -5.33 -18.85 21.67
N ASP A 502 -6.39 -19.33 22.32
CA ASP A 502 -6.55 -19.36 23.78
C ASP A 502 -6.28 -18.00 24.43
N VAL A 503 -6.86 -16.93 23.87
CA VAL A 503 -6.67 -15.56 24.37
C VAL A 503 -7.61 -15.32 25.55
N GLU A 504 -7.04 -15.00 26.72
CA GLU A 504 -7.79 -14.67 27.93
C GLU A 504 -8.75 -13.49 27.71
N GLY A 505 -9.94 -13.56 28.29
CA GLY A 505 -10.99 -12.54 28.18
C GLY A 505 -11.91 -12.68 26.95
N GLY A 506 -11.45 -13.31 25.87
CA GLY A 506 -12.26 -13.53 24.67
C GLY A 506 -12.66 -12.23 23.95
N LYS A 507 -13.34 -12.39 22.80
CA LYS A 507 -14.02 -11.29 22.12
C LYS A 507 -15.38 -11.06 22.79
N THR A 508 -15.71 -9.81 23.13
CA THR A 508 -17.07 -9.42 23.55
C THR A 508 -18.02 -9.31 22.34
N ASP A 509 -19.32 -9.18 22.57
CA ASP A 509 -20.34 -8.96 21.53
C ASP A 509 -20.94 -7.54 21.63
N PHE A 510 -21.34 -6.96 20.50
CA PHE A 510 -21.99 -5.64 20.43
C PHE A 510 -23.18 -5.65 19.45
N PRO A 511 -24.35 -5.08 19.82
CA PRO A 511 -25.57 -5.17 19.02
C PRO A 511 -25.60 -4.14 17.88
N HIS A 512 -24.77 -4.35 16.85
CA HIS A 512 -24.64 -3.41 15.71
C HIS A 512 -25.95 -3.14 14.94
N HIS A 513 -26.97 -4.01 15.03
CA HIS A 513 -28.24 -3.88 14.31
C HIS A 513 -29.21 -2.86 14.92
N GLU A 514 -28.96 -2.42 16.15
CA GLU A 514 -29.86 -1.52 16.89
C GLU A 514 -29.49 -0.04 16.70
N ILE A 515 -28.33 0.26 16.10
CA ILE A 515 -27.77 1.61 15.95
C ILE A 515 -27.90 2.06 14.49
N LYS A 516 -29.01 2.74 14.17
CA LYS A 516 -29.34 3.19 12.81
C LYS A 516 -29.09 4.68 12.55
N SER A 517 -28.84 5.46 13.60
CA SER A 517 -28.46 6.88 13.52
C SER A 517 -27.89 7.36 14.85
N ARG A 518 -27.27 8.55 14.87
CA ARG A 518 -26.81 9.22 16.11
C ARG A 518 -27.98 9.54 17.06
N GLU A 519 -29.15 9.84 16.54
CA GLU A 519 -30.37 10.14 17.31
C GLU A 519 -31.06 8.85 17.82
N ASP A 520 -30.96 7.74 17.09
CA ASP A 520 -31.40 6.42 17.58
C ASP A 520 -30.58 5.97 18.79
N LEU A 521 -29.31 6.38 18.85
CA LEU A 521 -28.41 6.16 19.99
C LEU A 521 -28.96 6.81 21.29
N GLU A 522 -29.63 7.96 21.18
CA GLU A 522 -30.28 8.66 22.30
C GLU A 522 -31.72 8.19 22.57
N LYS A 523 -32.43 7.67 21.56
CA LYS A 523 -33.78 7.08 21.74
C LYS A 523 -33.76 5.68 22.34
N VAL A 524 -32.80 4.83 21.95
CA VAL A 524 -32.56 3.51 22.56
C VAL A 524 -32.24 3.68 24.05
N PHE A 525 -31.47 4.72 24.40
CA PHE A 525 -31.17 5.11 25.78
C PHE A 525 -32.41 5.38 26.64
N ASN A 526 -33.42 6.09 26.12
CA ASN A 526 -34.66 6.36 26.86
C ASN A 526 -35.56 5.13 27.00
N LYS A 527 -35.51 4.21 26.02
CA LYS A 527 -36.32 2.98 26.01
C LYS A 527 -35.74 1.89 26.92
N TRP A 528 -34.42 1.88 27.14
CA TRP A 528 -33.72 0.90 27.99
C TRP A 528 -33.72 1.26 29.47
N LYS A 529 -33.96 2.53 29.81
CA LYS A 529 -34.13 2.98 31.20
C LYS A 529 -35.40 2.47 31.89
N SER A 530 -36.36 1.88 31.16
CA SER A 530 -37.73 1.70 31.65
C SER A 530 -38.20 0.26 31.88
N VAL A 531 -37.37 -0.78 31.75
CA VAL A 531 -37.88 -2.17 31.82
C VAL A 531 -37.05 -3.10 32.70
N ASP A 532 -37.72 -3.54 33.76
CA ASP A 532 -37.29 -4.54 34.71
C ASP A 532 -37.47 -5.99 34.17
N THR A 533 -36.38 -6.64 33.73
CA THR A 533 -35.87 -7.93 34.27
C THR A 533 -36.26 -9.38 33.81
N ILE A 534 -35.22 -10.27 33.88
CA ILE A 534 -35.06 -11.77 33.85
C ILE A 534 -35.13 -12.52 32.50
N ILE A 535 -34.04 -13.22 32.11
CA ILE A 535 -34.10 -14.43 31.25
C ILE A 535 -33.10 -15.52 31.70
N ASP A 536 -33.62 -16.75 31.64
CA ASP A 536 -33.05 -18.06 31.95
C ASP A 536 -31.98 -18.54 30.93
N SER A 537 -30.95 -19.21 31.46
CA SER A 537 -29.68 -19.61 30.83
C SER A 537 -29.76 -20.67 29.72
N HIS A 538 -30.94 -21.03 29.23
CA HIS A 538 -31.13 -22.24 28.40
C HIS A 538 -31.44 -22.03 26.90
N ILE A 539 -31.48 -20.80 26.39
CA ILE A 539 -31.88 -20.54 24.98
C ILE A 539 -30.69 -20.03 24.18
N GLU A 540 -29.84 -20.95 23.70
CA GLU A 540 -28.77 -20.63 22.77
C GLU A 540 -28.94 -21.45 21.47
N LYS A 541 -28.71 -20.78 20.33
CA LYS A 541 -28.54 -21.31 18.96
C LYS A 541 -29.82 -21.62 18.18
N GLN A 542 -30.53 -20.57 17.76
CA GLN A 542 -31.05 -20.42 16.38
C GLN A 542 -31.76 -19.07 16.23
N LYS A 543 -31.30 -18.25 15.27
CA LYS A 543 -31.97 -17.02 14.76
C LYS A 543 -32.57 -16.10 15.83
N MET A 544 -31.77 -15.18 16.39
CA MET A 544 -32.33 -14.04 17.11
C MET A 544 -32.97 -13.05 16.13
N ILE A 545 -34.29 -13.16 15.97
CA ILE A 545 -35.15 -11.99 15.79
C ILE A 545 -35.39 -11.47 17.21
N ILE A 546 -34.61 -10.48 17.64
CA ILE A 546 -34.82 -9.83 18.93
C ILE A 546 -36.14 -9.05 18.84
N THR A 547 -37.21 -9.61 19.37
CA THR A 547 -38.44 -8.86 19.67
C THR A 547 -38.34 -8.31 21.09
N ALA A 548 -38.96 -7.15 21.33
CA ALA A 548 -38.79 -6.25 22.47
C ALA A 548 -39.07 -6.82 23.89
N GLN A 549 -39.20 -8.13 24.03
CA GLN A 549 -39.54 -8.82 25.28
C GLN A 549 -38.33 -9.47 25.99
N HIS A 550 -37.08 -9.24 25.55
CA HIS A 550 -35.91 -9.99 26.04
C HIS A 550 -34.76 -9.16 26.69
N PHE A 551 -35.04 -8.08 27.44
CA PHE A 551 -33.96 -7.25 28.02
C PHE A 551 -33.79 -7.34 29.55
N ILE A 552 -32.55 -7.70 29.91
CA ILE A 552 -31.70 -7.70 31.14
C ILE A 552 -32.18 -6.91 32.38
N ARG A 553 -31.98 -7.51 33.59
CA ARG A 553 -32.20 -6.96 34.95
C ARG A 553 -30.92 -6.27 35.45
N TYR A 554 -30.96 -4.97 35.76
CA TYR A 554 -29.86 -4.23 36.43
C TYR A 554 -30.17 -4.04 37.92
N ASP A 555 -29.18 -4.27 38.78
CA ASP A 555 -29.27 -3.98 40.21
C ASP A 555 -29.12 -2.46 40.46
N SER A 556 -29.87 -1.93 41.42
CA SER A 556 -30.17 -0.51 41.63
C SER A 556 -29.03 0.37 42.19
N HIS A 557 -27.76 -0.01 41.99
CA HIS A 557 -26.62 0.63 42.64
C HIS A 557 -25.43 1.04 41.76
N GLU A 558 -25.50 0.96 40.43
CA GLU A 558 -24.45 1.49 39.54
C GLU A 558 -24.96 2.59 38.60
N GLU A 559 -24.20 3.69 38.51
CA GLU A 559 -24.50 4.84 37.63
C GLU A 559 -24.65 4.39 36.17
N SER A 560 -25.69 4.89 35.48
CA SER A 560 -25.99 4.56 34.09
C SER A 560 -24.82 4.92 33.15
N ARG A 561 -24.16 3.92 32.55
CA ARG A 561 -23.12 4.12 31.50
C ARG A 561 -23.74 4.53 30.15
N LYS A 562 -23.06 5.39 29.39
CA LYS A 562 -23.50 5.80 28.04
C LYS A 562 -23.14 4.72 27.01
N LEU A 563 -23.97 4.48 25.99
CA LEU A 563 -23.68 3.49 24.93
C LEU A 563 -22.35 3.74 24.20
N ILE A 564 -21.94 5.01 24.08
CA ILE A 564 -20.62 5.38 23.52
C ILE A 564 -19.45 4.90 24.41
N GLU A 565 -19.66 4.76 25.72
CA GLU A 565 -18.67 4.17 26.63
C GLU A 565 -18.58 2.66 26.42
N TRP A 566 -19.72 2.00 26.21
CA TRP A 566 -19.73 0.58 25.88
C TRP A 566 -19.12 0.29 24.50
N ALA A 567 -19.39 1.13 23.49
CA ALA A 567 -18.77 1.01 22.17
C ALA A 567 -17.24 1.19 22.24
N LYS A 568 -16.75 2.10 23.10
CA LYS A 568 -15.31 2.24 23.39
C LYS A 568 -14.76 0.96 24.00
N ASP A 569 -15.39 0.44 25.05
CA ASP A 569 -14.95 -0.79 25.71
C ASP A 569 -14.90 -1.97 24.74
N TYR A 570 -15.91 -2.10 23.87
CA TYR A 570 -15.98 -3.13 22.84
C TYR A 570 -14.90 -2.98 21.76
N CYS A 571 -14.80 -1.82 21.11
CA CYS A 571 -13.82 -1.61 20.05
C CYS A 571 -12.37 -1.70 20.61
N MET A 572 -12.18 -1.29 21.86
CA MET A 572 -10.94 -1.46 22.59
C MET A 572 -10.62 -2.94 22.85
N ASN A 573 -11.62 -3.73 23.27
CA ASN A 573 -11.49 -5.18 23.40
C ASN A 573 -11.07 -5.81 22.07
N ASP A 574 -11.69 -5.42 20.95
CA ASP A 574 -11.39 -5.96 19.62
C ASP A 574 -9.92 -5.74 19.22
N VAL A 575 -9.38 -4.52 19.38
CA VAL A 575 -7.97 -4.26 19.05
C VAL A 575 -6.99 -4.97 19.99
N ILE A 576 -7.34 -5.15 21.27
CA ILE A 576 -6.51 -5.87 22.25
C ILE A 576 -6.53 -7.38 21.97
N VAL A 577 -7.70 -7.95 21.70
CA VAL A 577 -7.86 -9.36 21.32
C VAL A 577 -7.12 -9.63 20.02
N LEU A 578 -7.26 -8.75 19.02
CA LEU A 578 -6.52 -8.85 17.77
C LEU A 578 -5.01 -8.80 18.01
N ALA A 579 -4.52 -7.88 18.85
CA ALA A 579 -3.10 -7.80 19.18
C ALA A 579 -2.58 -9.08 19.83
N ASN A 580 -3.33 -9.65 20.78
CA ASN A 580 -2.99 -10.91 21.44
C ASN A 580 -2.97 -12.09 20.46
N VAL A 581 -4.01 -12.24 19.63
CA VAL A 581 -4.09 -13.29 18.61
C VAL A 581 -2.93 -13.15 17.62
N TRP A 582 -2.67 -11.94 17.14
CA TRP A 582 -1.63 -11.66 16.15
C TRP A 582 -0.23 -11.94 16.69
N LEU A 583 0.06 -11.52 17.93
CA LEU A 583 1.30 -11.85 18.63
C LEU A 583 1.45 -13.37 18.79
N LYS A 584 0.45 -14.04 19.37
CA LYS A 584 0.49 -15.50 19.56
C LYS A 584 0.70 -16.24 18.24
N PHE A 585 0.05 -15.81 17.15
CA PHE A 585 0.25 -16.39 15.82
C PHE A 585 1.70 -16.21 15.33
N LYS A 586 2.24 -14.99 15.41
CA LYS A 586 3.63 -14.69 15.01
C LYS A 586 4.64 -15.50 15.82
N TYR A 587 4.48 -15.51 17.14
CA TYR A 587 5.35 -16.26 18.04
C TYR A 587 5.29 -17.75 17.80
N THR A 588 4.08 -18.30 17.73
CA THR A 588 3.88 -19.73 17.47
C THR A 588 4.52 -20.13 16.15
N THR A 589 4.35 -19.32 15.11
CA THR A 589 5.00 -19.59 13.81
C THR A 589 6.52 -19.51 13.91
N PHE A 590 7.06 -18.52 14.61
CA PHE A 590 8.50 -18.40 14.83
C PHE A 590 9.07 -19.56 15.65
N ASP A 591 8.38 -19.96 16.72
CA ASP A 591 8.78 -21.06 17.60
C ASP A 591 8.81 -22.41 16.85
N ILE A 592 7.84 -22.66 15.97
CA ILE A 592 7.78 -23.90 15.17
C ILE A 592 8.88 -23.94 14.10
N PHE A 593 9.13 -22.82 13.39
CA PHE A 593 9.96 -22.82 12.18
C PHE A 593 11.31 -22.10 12.32
N GLY A 594 11.59 -21.47 13.47
CA GLY A 594 12.80 -20.70 13.74
C GLY A 594 12.94 -19.41 12.92
N ALA A 595 11.90 -18.97 12.20
CA ALA A 595 12.00 -17.85 11.26
C ALA A 595 10.78 -16.92 11.28
N HIS A 596 11.02 -15.61 11.18
CA HIS A 596 9.98 -14.56 11.12
C HIS A 596 9.29 -14.50 9.75
N ILE A 597 8.71 -15.61 9.28
CA ILE A 597 8.15 -15.74 7.93
C ILE A 597 6.86 -14.91 7.76
N VAL A 598 6.10 -14.73 8.84
CA VAL A 598 4.87 -13.90 8.85
C VAL A 598 5.18 -12.47 8.41
N ASP A 599 6.29 -11.89 8.87
CA ASP A 599 6.70 -10.53 8.52
C ASP A 599 7.09 -10.41 7.04
N GLN A 600 7.56 -11.52 6.46
CA GLN A 600 8.05 -11.60 5.08
C GLN A 600 6.95 -11.99 4.07
N THR A 601 5.72 -12.18 4.52
CA THR A 601 4.60 -12.62 3.69
C THR A 601 3.36 -11.76 3.94
N LYS A 602 2.35 -11.91 3.09
CA LYS A 602 1.11 -11.12 3.15
C LYS A 602 -0.15 -11.98 3.35
N THR A 603 -0.04 -13.30 3.19
CA THR A 603 -1.16 -14.25 3.29
C THR A 603 -0.67 -15.59 3.84
N LEU A 604 -1.56 -16.36 4.45
CA LEU A 604 -1.28 -17.72 4.91
C LEU A 604 -0.83 -18.65 3.78
N ALA A 605 -1.45 -18.53 2.61
CA ALA A 605 -1.09 -19.30 1.43
C ALA A 605 0.33 -18.96 0.96
N GLY A 606 0.72 -17.67 0.97
CA GLY A 606 2.09 -17.25 0.67
C GLY A 606 3.10 -17.75 1.70
N LEU A 607 2.73 -17.75 2.98
CA LEU A 607 3.53 -18.32 4.07
C LEU A 607 3.74 -19.84 3.89
N SER A 608 2.67 -20.57 3.61
CA SER A 608 2.71 -22.02 3.38
C SER A 608 3.56 -22.40 2.16
N PHE A 609 3.43 -21.64 1.07
CA PHE A 609 4.25 -21.85 -0.13
C PHE A 609 5.73 -21.57 0.13
N LYS A 610 6.05 -20.49 0.84
CA LYS A 610 7.44 -20.14 1.16
C LYS A 610 8.10 -21.15 2.10
N LEU A 611 7.34 -21.75 3.01
CA LEU A 611 7.79 -22.88 3.79
C LEU A 611 8.07 -24.07 2.87
N PHE A 612 7.14 -24.44 2.00
CA PHE A 612 7.35 -25.53 1.04
C PHE A 612 8.58 -25.32 0.14
N GLU A 613 8.82 -24.10 -0.37
CA GLU A 613 10.03 -23.76 -1.14
C GLU A 613 11.32 -24.03 -0.35
N ALA A 614 11.30 -23.94 0.98
CA ALA A 614 12.45 -24.25 1.81
C ALA A 614 12.62 -25.75 2.12
N PHE A 615 11.70 -26.60 1.68
CA PHE A 615 11.72 -28.05 1.92
C PHE A 615 11.71 -28.92 0.65
N ILE A 616 11.38 -28.34 -0.50
CA ILE A 616 11.43 -29.06 -1.78
C ILE A 616 12.88 -29.47 -2.11
N ASP A 617 13.05 -30.63 -2.74
CA ASP A 617 14.36 -31.08 -3.21
C ASP A 617 14.98 -30.04 -4.17
N PRO A 618 16.24 -29.60 -3.97
CA PRO A 618 16.92 -28.65 -4.84
C PRO A 618 16.95 -29.02 -6.32
N ASP A 619 16.88 -30.31 -6.65
CA ASP A 619 16.88 -30.81 -8.03
C ASP A 619 15.49 -30.74 -8.69
N ILE A 620 14.42 -30.55 -7.90
CA ILE A 620 13.06 -30.39 -8.42
C ILE A 620 12.85 -28.96 -8.89
N LYS A 621 12.47 -28.85 -10.16
CA LYS A 621 12.13 -27.58 -10.83
C LYS A 621 10.66 -27.57 -11.20
N LEU A 622 9.92 -26.59 -10.68
CA LEU A 622 8.49 -26.40 -10.92
C LEU A 622 8.29 -25.34 -12.00
N TYR A 623 8.24 -25.75 -13.25
CA TYR A 623 8.15 -24.81 -14.38
C TYR A 623 6.79 -24.11 -14.44
N HIS A 624 6.83 -22.80 -14.63
CA HIS A 624 5.65 -21.99 -14.86
C HIS A 624 5.25 -22.10 -16.34
N PRO A 625 4.02 -22.55 -16.65
CA PRO A 625 3.52 -22.58 -18.02
C PRO A 625 3.37 -21.15 -18.59
N VAL A 626 3.31 -21.05 -19.91
CA VAL A 626 2.90 -19.80 -20.59
C VAL A 626 1.38 -19.60 -20.40
N LYS A 627 0.88 -18.36 -20.59
CA LYS A 627 -0.52 -17.99 -20.33
C LYS A 627 -1.53 -18.93 -21.00
N GLU A 628 -1.34 -19.21 -22.29
CA GLU A 628 -2.22 -20.10 -23.07
C GLU A 628 -2.28 -21.52 -22.47
N ASP A 629 -1.11 -22.14 -22.28
CA ASP A 629 -1.01 -23.48 -21.69
C ASP A 629 -1.58 -23.53 -20.28
N TYR A 630 -1.35 -22.48 -19.47
CA TYR A 630 -1.90 -22.36 -18.13
C TYR A 630 -3.44 -22.38 -18.13
N LEU A 631 -4.07 -21.62 -19.04
CA LEU A 631 -5.53 -21.55 -19.12
C LEU A 631 -6.11 -22.91 -19.49
N ASN A 632 -5.51 -23.61 -20.45
CA ASN A 632 -5.92 -24.97 -20.82
C ASN A 632 -5.79 -25.97 -19.65
N ILE A 633 -4.68 -25.91 -18.90
CA ILE A 633 -4.47 -26.75 -17.71
C ILE A 633 -5.51 -26.42 -16.63
N ARG A 634 -5.81 -25.14 -16.45
CA ARG A 634 -6.78 -24.66 -15.46
C ARG A 634 -8.19 -25.13 -15.79
N GLU A 635 -8.56 -25.21 -17.06
CA GLU A 635 -9.85 -25.75 -17.47
C GLU A 635 -10.05 -27.18 -16.96
N ALA A 636 -9.00 -28.01 -16.85
CA ALA A 636 -9.09 -29.35 -16.27
C ALA A 636 -9.32 -29.37 -14.75
N LEU A 637 -9.16 -28.25 -14.04
CA LEU A 637 -9.31 -28.21 -12.58
C LEU A 637 -10.78 -28.32 -12.17
N ILE A 638 -11.06 -29.25 -11.26
CA ILE A 638 -12.41 -29.53 -10.72
C ILE A 638 -12.35 -29.41 -9.20
N GLY A 639 -13.39 -28.81 -8.61
CA GLY A 639 -13.50 -28.64 -7.16
C GLY A 639 -13.78 -29.95 -6.43
N GLY A 640 -13.97 -29.87 -5.10
CA GLY A 640 -14.43 -31.02 -4.33
C GLY A 640 -15.84 -31.47 -4.76
N ARG A 641 -16.04 -32.79 -4.91
CA ARG A 641 -17.36 -33.36 -5.17
C ARG A 641 -18.26 -33.14 -3.94
N CYS A 642 -19.47 -32.63 -4.17
CA CYS A 642 -20.48 -32.46 -3.15
C CYS A 642 -21.77 -33.14 -3.63
N ILE A 643 -22.28 -34.06 -2.81
CA ILE A 643 -23.58 -34.71 -3.03
C ILE A 643 -24.46 -34.31 -1.85
N SER A 644 -25.65 -33.84 -2.14
CA SER A 644 -26.66 -33.50 -1.14
C SER A 644 -27.93 -34.25 -1.47
N GLU A 645 -28.47 -34.96 -0.49
CA GLU A 645 -29.79 -35.58 -0.57
C GLU A 645 -30.73 -34.81 0.35
N ASN A 646 -31.93 -34.50 -0.15
CA ASN A 646 -32.95 -33.80 0.63
C ASN A 646 -33.84 -34.83 1.32
N GLY A 647 -33.99 -34.71 2.65
CA GLY A 647 -34.87 -35.58 3.42
C GLY A 647 -34.57 -35.52 4.91
N VAL A 648 -35.36 -36.28 5.68
CA VAL A 648 -35.04 -36.60 7.08
C VAL A 648 -34.34 -37.95 7.07
N HIS A 649 -33.17 -38.02 7.72
CA HIS A 649 -32.34 -39.21 7.76
C HIS A 649 -32.04 -39.58 9.21
N ASP A 650 -32.28 -40.84 9.57
CA ASP A 650 -31.96 -41.41 10.88
C ASP A 650 -30.66 -42.23 10.79
N ASN A 651 -29.96 -42.41 11.92
CA ASN A 651 -28.72 -43.22 12.04
C ASN A 651 -27.56 -42.76 11.13
N VAL A 652 -27.33 -41.44 11.06
CA VAL A 652 -26.27 -40.85 10.23
C VAL A 652 -24.89 -41.01 10.87
N LEU A 653 -23.95 -41.61 10.14
CA LEU A 653 -22.53 -41.68 10.51
C LEU A 653 -21.73 -40.60 9.76
N CYS A 654 -21.05 -39.72 10.49
CA CYS A 654 -20.18 -38.69 9.90
C CYS A 654 -18.73 -39.17 9.86
N LEU A 655 -18.17 -39.35 8.66
CA LEU A 655 -16.79 -39.75 8.43
C LEU A 655 -16.04 -38.60 7.76
N ASP A 656 -14.93 -38.16 8.35
CA ASP A 656 -14.07 -37.10 7.81
C ASP A 656 -12.66 -37.64 7.54
N VAL A 657 -12.17 -37.44 6.32
CA VAL A 657 -10.81 -37.83 5.94
C VAL A 657 -9.83 -36.81 6.54
N LYS A 658 -8.95 -37.29 7.41
CA LYS A 658 -7.95 -36.44 8.08
C LYS A 658 -7.07 -35.72 7.05
N SER A 659 -7.35 -34.43 6.84
CA SER A 659 -6.55 -33.55 5.97
C SER A 659 -6.44 -34.08 4.53
N LEU A 660 -7.58 -34.31 3.89
CA LEU A 660 -7.71 -34.89 2.54
C LEU A 660 -6.69 -34.35 1.50
N TYR A 661 -6.65 -33.03 1.27
CA TYR A 661 -5.74 -32.44 0.27
C TYR A 661 -4.25 -32.67 0.61
N PRO A 662 -3.77 -32.37 1.83
CA PRO A 662 -2.41 -32.73 2.24
C PRO A 662 -2.09 -34.23 2.09
N ALA A 663 -3.02 -35.12 2.45
CA ALA A 663 -2.84 -36.56 2.25
C ALA A 663 -2.66 -36.89 0.76
N ALA A 664 -3.50 -36.32 -0.11
CA ALA A 664 -3.40 -36.53 -1.55
C ALA A 664 -2.06 -36.03 -2.12
N MET A 665 -1.57 -34.88 -1.67
CA MET A 665 -0.28 -34.32 -2.08
C MET A 665 0.91 -35.19 -1.64
N ALA A 666 0.83 -35.83 -0.47
CA ALA A 666 1.90 -36.65 0.08
C ALA A 666 1.96 -38.07 -0.53
N TYR A 667 0.79 -38.70 -0.72
CA TYR A 667 0.73 -40.13 -1.05
C TYR A 667 0.67 -40.43 -2.54
N TYR A 668 0.15 -39.53 -3.37
CA TYR A 668 0.05 -39.72 -4.82
C TYR A 668 1.17 -38.98 -5.57
N ASP A 669 1.54 -39.54 -6.72
CA ASP A 669 2.49 -38.89 -7.62
C ASP A 669 1.90 -37.57 -8.13
N GLN A 670 2.74 -36.53 -8.16
CA GLN A 670 2.41 -35.21 -8.66
C GLN A 670 3.24 -34.89 -9.89
N PRO A 671 2.69 -34.21 -10.91
CA PRO A 671 3.43 -33.82 -12.10
C PRO A 671 4.44 -32.70 -11.79
N TYR A 672 5.68 -32.81 -12.28
CA TYR A 672 6.69 -31.76 -12.15
C TYR A 672 7.71 -31.76 -13.29
N GLY A 673 8.59 -30.75 -13.31
CA GLY A 673 9.57 -30.58 -14.38
C GLY A 673 8.97 -29.93 -15.62
N LYS A 674 9.68 -30.02 -16.74
CA LYS A 674 9.28 -29.38 -17.99
C LYS A 674 8.08 -30.11 -18.59
N MET A 675 7.03 -29.37 -18.90
CA MET A 675 5.87 -29.84 -19.64
C MET A 675 6.14 -29.82 -21.16
N PHE A 676 5.51 -30.73 -21.91
CA PHE A 676 5.53 -30.75 -23.37
C PHE A 676 4.18 -31.17 -23.94
N ARG A 677 3.85 -30.68 -25.14
CA ARG A 677 2.59 -31.00 -25.84
C ARG A 677 2.65 -32.41 -26.45
N VAL A 678 1.53 -33.12 -26.44
CA VAL A 678 1.37 -34.46 -27.00
C VAL A 678 0.07 -34.58 -27.80
N LYS A 679 0.01 -35.54 -28.71
CA LYS A 679 -1.22 -35.90 -29.43
C LYS A 679 -1.97 -37.06 -28.78
N ASP A 680 -1.22 -37.96 -28.16
CA ASP A 680 -1.73 -39.17 -27.50
C ASP A 680 -1.23 -39.25 -26.06
N ARG A 681 -1.95 -39.99 -25.22
CA ARG A 681 -1.59 -40.20 -23.81
C ARG A 681 -0.60 -41.32 -23.63
N ASN A 682 0.41 -41.07 -22.80
CA ASN A 682 1.25 -42.09 -22.20
C ASN A 682 0.73 -42.44 -20.79
N ILE A 683 0.25 -43.67 -20.60
CA ILE A 683 -0.29 -44.15 -19.32
C ILE A 683 0.73 -44.10 -18.17
N ASN A 684 2.03 -44.12 -18.47
CA ASN A 684 3.08 -44.05 -17.46
C ASN A 684 3.37 -42.62 -16.98
N LYS A 685 2.81 -41.60 -17.63
CA LYS A 685 3.00 -40.19 -17.26
C LYS A 685 1.72 -39.57 -16.71
N LEU A 686 1.90 -38.46 -16.00
CA LEU A 686 0.79 -37.59 -15.61
C LEU A 686 0.67 -36.47 -16.63
N GLY A 687 -0.56 -36.13 -16.97
CA GLY A 687 -0.88 -35.17 -18.01
C GLY A 687 -2.26 -34.57 -17.87
N VAL A 688 -2.50 -33.57 -18.71
CA VAL A 688 -3.80 -32.90 -18.88
C VAL A 688 -4.13 -32.91 -20.36
N TYR A 689 -5.28 -33.44 -20.72
CA TYR A 689 -5.64 -33.75 -22.11
C TYR A 689 -6.97 -33.11 -22.48
N TYR A 690 -7.03 -32.64 -23.71
CA TYR A 690 -8.28 -32.28 -24.36
C TYR A 690 -8.86 -33.53 -25.00
N CYS A 691 -10.06 -33.89 -24.56
CA CYS A 691 -10.70 -35.13 -24.92
C CYS A 691 -12.06 -34.87 -25.57
N LYS A 692 -12.46 -35.77 -26.47
CA LYS A 692 -13.84 -35.97 -26.89
C LYS A 692 -14.43 -37.11 -26.06
N ILE A 693 -15.56 -36.87 -25.41
CA ILE A 693 -16.17 -37.76 -24.43
C ILE A 693 -17.55 -38.13 -24.94
N LYS A 694 -17.85 -39.42 -24.91
CA LYS A 694 -19.20 -39.96 -25.05
C LYS A 694 -19.59 -40.59 -23.71
N ALA A 695 -20.35 -39.84 -22.93
CA ALA A 695 -20.65 -40.21 -21.56
C ALA A 695 -21.77 -41.25 -21.49
N ASN A 696 -21.51 -42.38 -20.82
CA ASN A 696 -22.46 -43.48 -20.68
C ASN A 696 -23.46 -43.22 -19.54
N LYS A 697 -24.69 -43.74 -19.68
CA LYS A 697 -25.78 -43.60 -18.70
C LYS A 697 -25.70 -44.64 -17.56
N GLN A 698 -25.04 -45.78 -17.79
CA GLN A 698 -25.00 -46.90 -16.84
C GLN A 698 -23.61 -47.07 -16.22
N HIS A 699 -23.24 -46.17 -15.29
CA HIS A 699 -22.02 -46.28 -14.50
C HIS A 699 -22.33 -46.59 -13.02
N LYS A 700 -21.44 -47.34 -12.37
CA LYS A 700 -21.67 -47.88 -11.01
C LYS A 700 -21.30 -46.93 -9.87
N GLN A 701 -20.42 -45.96 -10.09
CA GLN A 701 -19.77 -45.22 -9.00
C GLN A 701 -19.94 -43.68 -9.08
N GLU A 702 -20.37 -43.13 -10.23
CA GLU A 702 -20.70 -41.71 -10.43
C GLU A 702 -19.55 -40.73 -10.05
N PHE A 703 -18.27 -41.11 -10.21
CA PHE A 703 -17.11 -40.27 -9.88
C PHE A 703 -16.56 -39.47 -11.05
N PHE A 704 -16.76 -39.90 -12.30
CA PHE A 704 -16.29 -39.15 -13.45
C PHE A 704 -17.05 -37.82 -13.56
N PRO A 705 -16.35 -36.67 -13.51
CA PRO A 705 -17.01 -35.37 -13.56
C PRO A 705 -17.39 -35.04 -15.01
N ILE A 706 -18.68 -34.93 -15.28
CA ILE A 706 -19.21 -34.70 -16.62
C ILE A 706 -19.42 -33.21 -16.85
N ARG A 707 -18.77 -32.65 -17.87
CA ARG A 707 -18.83 -31.22 -18.20
C ARG A 707 -19.83 -30.97 -19.32
N TYR A 708 -21.03 -30.52 -18.97
CA TYR A 708 -22.11 -30.26 -19.92
C TYR A 708 -22.78 -28.92 -19.62
N ASN A 709 -23.04 -28.12 -20.65
CA ASN A 709 -23.68 -26.80 -20.54
C ASN A 709 -23.05 -25.89 -19.47
N ASN A 710 -21.72 -25.79 -19.45
CA ASN A 710 -20.95 -25.00 -18.47
C ASN A 710 -21.17 -25.40 -17.01
N LYS A 711 -21.66 -26.63 -16.76
CA LYS A 711 -21.81 -27.21 -15.41
C LYS A 711 -21.04 -28.51 -15.31
N VAL A 712 -20.63 -28.84 -14.10
CA VAL A 712 -20.10 -30.17 -13.76
C VAL A 712 -21.23 -30.95 -13.09
N VAL A 713 -21.58 -32.09 -13.67
CA VAL A 713 -22.56 -33.04 -13.14
C VAL A 713 -21.91 -34.42 -13.01
N TYR A 714 -22.47 -35.28 -12.17
CA TYR A 714 -21.95 -36.64 -11.94
C TYR A 714 -22.97 -37.73 -12.34
N LYS A 715 -24.15 -37.29 -12.77
CA LYS A 715 -25.27 -38.17 -13.14
C LYS A 715 -25.93 -37.63 -14.40
N LEU A 716 -26.31 -38.53 -15.28
CA LEU A 716 -26.96 -38.22 -16.55
C LEU A 716 -28.23 -39.03 -16.74
N ASP A 717 -29.22 -38.38 -17.36
CA ASP A 717 -30.45 -39.03 -17.78
C ASP A 717 -30.37 -39.56 -19.23
N SER A 718 -29.36 -39.14 -20.00
CA SER A 718 -29.11 -39.54 -21.38
C SER A 718 -27.62 -39.58 -21.72
N THR A 719 -27.27 -40.35 -22.74
CA THR A 719 -25.91 -40.34 -23.32
C THR A 719 -25.67 -39.00 -23.99
N ILE A 720 -24.56 -38.35 -23.66
CA ILE A 720 -24.15 -37.07 -24.25
C ILE A 720 -22.74 -37.15 -24.84
N GLU A 721 -22.48 -36.36 -25.88
CA GLU A 721 -21.15 -36.16 -26.44
C GLU A 721 -20.71 -34.71 -26.25
N TYR A 722 -19.47 -34.49 -25.81
CA TYR A 722 -18.88 -33.17 -25.64
C TYR A 722 -17.36 -33.25 -25.65
N GLU A 723 -16.70 -32.09 -25.65
CA GLU A 723 -15.25 -31.99 -25.55
C GLU A 723 -14.86 -31.16 -24.32
N ALA A 724 -13.82 -31.59 -23.61
CA ALA A 724 -13.33 -30.88 -22.44
C ALA A 724 -11.90 -31.29 -22.06
N TRP A 725 -11.29 -30.49 -21.19
CA TRP A 725 -9.99 -30.78 -20.57
C TRP A 725 -10.15 -31.66 -19.32
N TYR A 726 -9.36 -32.72 -19.24
CA TYR A 726 -9.32 -33.67 -18.12
C TYR A 726 -7.89 -34.02 -17.71
N THR A 727 -7.67 -34.32 -16.44
CA THR A 727 -6.40 -34.89 -15.99
C THR A 727 -6.29 -36.37 -16.37
N SER A 728 -5.09 -36.92 -16.35
CA SER A 728 -4.90 -38.36 -16.52
C SER A 728 -5.72 -39.20 -15.53
N ILE A 729 -5.95 -38.69 -14.31
CA ILE A 729 -6.72 -39.38 -13.27
C ILE A 729 -8.21 -39.38 -13.59
N ASP A 730 -8.76 -38.25 -14.06
CA ASP A 730 -10.16 -38.19 -14.47
C ASP A 730 -10.42 -39.14 -15.64
N ILE A 731 -9.49 -39.23 -16.60
CA ILE A 731 -9.60 -40.15 -17.74
C ILE A 731 -9.61 -41.60 -17.27
N ASP A 732 -8.77 -41.98 -16.31
CA ASP A 732 -8.76 -43.35 -15.76
C ASP A 732 -10.09 -43.70 -15.11
N ILE A 733 -10.62 -42.81 -14.26
CA ILE A 733 -11.95 -42.97 -13.64
C ILE A 733 -13.04 -43.11 -14.71
N GLY A 734 -13.01 -42.24 -15.73
CA GLY A 734 -14.00 -42.28 -16.80
C GLY A 734 -13.97 -43.57 -17.61
N LEU A 735 -12.79 -44.10 -17.91
CA LEU A 735 -12.64 -45.38 -18.61
C LEU A 735 -13.11 -46.55 -17.73
N GLU A 736 -12.78 -46.54 -16.43
CA GLU A 736 -13.23 -47.55 -15.46
C GLU A 736 -14.76 -47.55 -15.29
N GLU A 737 -15.39 -46.38 -15.35
CA GLU A 737 -16.84 -46.21 -15.29
C GLU A 737 -17.54 -46.53 -16.63
N GLY A 738 -16.79 -46.82 -17.70
CA GLY A 738 -17.31 -47.25 -19.00
C GLY A 738 -17.70 -46.10 -19.93
N HIS A 739 -17.12 -44.91 -19.75
CA HIS A 739 -17.22 -43.80 -20.70
C HIS A 739 -16.28 -44.03 -21.89
N ASP A 740 -16.70 -43.60 -23.09
CA ASP A 740 -15.84 -43.61 -24.27
C ASP A 740 -15.11 -42.27 -24.38
N ILE A 741 -13.79 -42.28 -24.19
CA ILE A 741 -12.93 -41.10 -24.12
C ILE A 741 -11.87 -41.17 -25.20
N LYS A 742 -11.96 -40.29 -26.18
CA LYS A 742 -10.96 -40.11 -27.24
C LYS A 742 -10.08 -38.91 -26.95
N ILE A 743 -8.78 -39.12 -26.90
CA ILE A 743 -7.79 -38.06 -26.69
C ILE A 743 -7.50 -37.35 -28.02
N LEU A 744 -7.53 -36.02 -28.01
CA LEU A 744 -7.28 -35.20 -29.20
C LEU A 744 -5.87 -34.61 -29.17
N HIS A 745 -5.48 -34.03 -28.05
CA HIS A 745 -4.14 -33.55 -27.75
C HIS A 745 -4.03 -33.25 -26.25
N GLY A 746 -2.84 -32.92 -25.75
CA GLY A 746 -2.67 -32.57 -24.35
C GLY A 746 -1.27 -32.14 -23.98
N TYR A 747 -1.01 -32.19 -22.68
CA TYR A 747 0.21 -31.81 -22.02
C TYR A 747 0.67 -32.91 -21.09
N GLU A 748 1.95 -33.25 -21.16
CA GLU A 748 2.58 -34.21 -20.26
C GLU A 748 3.78 -33.60 -19.55
N TRP A 749 4.02 -34.04 -18.32
CA TRP A 749 5.21 -33.66 -17.57
C TRP A 749 6.30 -34.71 -17.75
N ARG A 750 7.55 -34.23 -17.81
CA ARG A 750 8.71 -35.12 -17.92
C ARG A 750 8.87 -36.03 -16.70
N SER A 751 8.44 -35.57 -15.53
CA SER A 751 8.61 -36.27 -14.27
C SER A 751 7.30 -36.30 -13.49
N LYS A 752 7.14 -37.36 -12.70
CA LYS A 752 6.09 -37.48 -11.69
C LYS A 752 6.71 -38.05 -10.42
N GLY A 753 6.18 -37.70 -9.26
CA GLY A 753 6.68 -38.23 -8.00
C GLY A 753 6.06 -37.55 -6.78
N LYS A 754 6.41 -38.05 -5.60
CA LYS A 754 5.83 -37.60 -4.32
C LYS A 754 6.55 -36.38 -3.75
N ILE A 755 6.56 -35.28 -4.52
CA ILE A 755 7.37 -34.09 -4.24
C ILE A 755 7.00 -33.36 -2.93
N PHE A 756 5.81 -33.60 -2.40
CA PHE A 756 5.36 -33.01 -1.13
C PHE A 756 5.53 -33.95 0.06
N LYS A 757 5.84 -35.23 -0.16
CA LYS A 757 5.83 -36.27 0.88
C LYS A 757 6.68 -35.88 2.08
N ASN A 758 7.94 -35.52 1.83
CA ASN A 758 8.86 -35.17 2.91
C ASN A 758 8.36 -33.95 3.71
N TYR A 759 7.92 -32.89 3.02
CA TYR A 759 7.39 -31.70 3.70
C TYR A 759 6.12 -32.01 4.52
N ILE A 760 5.17 -32.75 3.96
CA ILE A 760 3.89 -33.03 4.62
C ILE A 760 4.06 -34.04 5.74
N GLU A 761 4.72 -35.19 5.50
CA GLU A 761 4.87 -36.25 6.50
C GLU A 761 5.90 -35.88 7.57
N GLN A 762 7.11 -35.49 7.16
CA GLN A 762 8.25 -35.34 8.08
C GLN A 762 8.24 -34.02 8.84
N VAL A 763 7.49 -33.02 8.35
CA VAL A 763 7.39 -31.71 9.00
C VAL A 763 5.98 -31.49 9.53
N LEU A 764 4.98 -31.35 8.65
CA LEU A 764 3.65 -30.88 9.06
C LEU A 764 2.88 -31.92 9.88
N TYR A 765 2.81 -33.18 9.45
CA TYR A 765 2.11 -34.22 10.23
C TYR A 765 2.84 -34.57 11.51
N LYS A 766 4.18 -34.67 11.46
CA LYS A 766 4.99 -34.88 12.66
C LYS A 766 4.73 -33.81 13.72
N TYR A 767 4.79 -32.53 13.35
CA TYR A 767 4.49 -31.43 14.28
C TYR A 767 3.02 -31.43 14.72
N LYS A 768 2.07 -31.66 13.83
CA LYS A 768 0.65 -31.74 14.19
C LYS A 768 0.41 -32.82 15.26
N LEU A 769 0.96 -34.02 15.08
CA LEU A 769 0.82 -35.15 16.01
C LEU A 769 1.56 -34.89 17.32
N GLN A 770 2.78 -34.35 17.24
CA GLN A 770 3.54 -33.95 18.43
C GLN A 770 2.72 -32.97 19.28
N PHE A 771 2.20 -31.89 18.69
CA PHE A 771 1.43 -30.89 19.41
C PHE A 771 0.06 -31.41 19.87
N GLU A 772 -0.52 -32.39 19.17
CA GLU A 772 -1.72 -33.08 19.64
C GLU A 772 -1.42 -33.92 20.90
N ASN A 773 -0.30 -34.64 20.93
CA ASN A 773 0.14 -35.42 22.09
C ASN A 773 0.55 -34.53 23.28
N GLU A 774 1.13 -33.36 23.00
CA GLU A 774 1.46 -32.34 24.01
C GLU A 774 0.24 -31.54 24.49
N ASN A 775 -0.97 -31.81 23.95
CA ASN A 775 -2.18 -31.01 24.16
C ASN A 775 -2.01 -29.51 23.83
N ASN A 776 -1.07 -29.16 22.95
CA ASN A 776 -0.82 -27.79 22.51
C ASN A 776 -1.74 -27.40 21.34
N GLN A 777 -2.96 -26.97 21.68
CA GLN A 777 -4.00 -26.64 20.71
C GLN A 777 -3.60 -25.52 19.74
N VAL A 778 -2.87 -24.51 20.23
CA VAL A 778 -2.44 -23.34 19.44
C VAL A 778 -1.43 -23.73 18.36
N LYS A 779 -0.34 -24.42 18.73
CA LYS A 779 0.65 -24.90 17.76
C LYS A 779 0.03 -25.86 16.74
N ARG A 780 -0.85 -26.75 17.20
CA ARG A 780 -1.60 -27.67 16.35
C ARG A 780 -2.47 -26.92 15.32
N GLN A 781 -3.17 -25.88 15.74
CA GLN A 781 -4.01 -25.08 14.86
C GLN A 781 -3.18 -24.35 13.80
N VAL A 782 -2.05 -23.73 14.18
CA VAL A 782 -1.13 -23.07 13.23
C VAL A 782 -0.65 -24.04 12.16
N ILE A 783 -0.20 -25.24 12.55
CA ILE A 783 0.19 -26.27 11.59
C ILE A 783 -0.98 -26.66 10.68
N LYS A 784 -2.18 -26.87 11.24
CA LYS A 784 -3.37 -27.28 10.48
C LYS A 784 -3.72 -26.27 9.38
N ILE A 785 -3.75 -24.98 9.70
CA ILE A 785 -4.11 -23.94 8.72
C ILE A 785 -3.01 -23.75 7.66
N ILE A 786 -1.72 -23.83 8.04
CA ILE A 786 -0.59 -23.78 7.09
C ILE A 786 -0.69 -24.94 6.11
N MET A 787 -0.90 -26.15 6.63
CA MET A 787 -0.96 -27.38 5.86
C MET A 787 -2.09 -27.35 4.82
N ASN A 788 -3.29 -26.90 5.20
CA ASN A 788 -4.43 -26.82 4.28
C ASN A 788 -4.29 -25.70 3.23
N SER A 789 -3.45 -24.68 3.49
CA SER A 789 -3.32 -23.51 2.61
C SER A 789 -2.35 -23.69 1.44
N LEU A 790 -1.56 -24.78 1.43
CA LEU A 790 -0.54 -25.00 0.41
C LEU A 790 -1.14 -25.27 -0.98
N TRP A 791 -2.11 -26.19 -1.07
CA TRP A 791 -2.67 -26.66 -2.34
C TRP A 791 -3.20 -25.50 -3.20
N GLY A 792 -3.91 -24.55 -2.57
CA GLY A 792 -4.52 -23.42 -3.28
C GLY A 792 -3.52 -22.53 -4.02
N LYS A 793 -2.22 -22.58 -3.67
CA LYS A 793 -1.16 -21.84 -4.37
C LYS A 793 -0.83 -22.42 -5.74
N PHE A 794 -0.90 -23.74 -5.88
CA PHE A 794 -0.69 -24.42 -7.16
C PHE A 794 -1.87 -24.21 -8.13
N ALA A 795 -3.05 -23.89 -7.60
CA ALA A 795 -4.25 -23.56 -8.37
C ALA A 795 -4.51 -22.04 -8.49
N GLN A 796 -3.52 -21.18 -8.18
CA GLN A 796 -3.69 -19.72 -8.23
C GLN A 796 -3.98 -19.25 -9.66
N LYS A 797 -5.00 -18.39 -9.84
CA LYS A 797 -5.39 -17.78 -11.13
C LYS A 797 -4.24 -16.99 -11.77
N TRP A 798 -4.19 -17.00 -13.11
CA TRP A 798 -3.33 -16.09 -13.86
C TRP A 798 -3.73 -14.64 -13.54
N ILE A 799 -2.73 -13.77 -13.34
CA ILE A 799 -2.95 -12.33 -13.11
C ILE A 799 -2.69 -11.62 -14.44
N ASP A 800 -3.70 -10.93 -14.97
CA ASP A 800 -3.50 -10.01 -16.08
C ASP A 800 -2.98 -8.68 -15.53
N ASN A 801 -1.74 -8.34 -15.89
CA ASN A 801 -1.07 -7.15 -15.37
C ASN A 801 -1.62 -5.84 -15.97
N GLU A 802 -2.57 -5.90 -16.90
CA GLU A 802 -3.23 -4.71 -17.46
C GLU A 802 -4.02 -3.94 -16.38
N TYR A 803 -4.62 -4.65 -15.40
CA TYR A 803 -5.33 -4.02 -14.28
C TYR A 803 -4.42 -3.45 -13.18
N THR A 804 -3.12 -3.79 -13.17
CA THR A 804 -2.18 -3.33 -12.14
C THR A 804 -1.46 -2.03 -12.51
N ARG A 805 -1.79 -1.45 -13.67
CA ARG A 805 -1.25 -0.17 -14.17
C ARG A 805 -2.16 1.04 -13.93
N CYS A 806 -3.32 0.86 -13.29
CA CYS A 806 -4.21 1.96 -12.90
C CYS A 806 -3.87 2.49 -11.52
#